data_AF-G4SVL3-F1
#
_entry.id   AF-G4SVL3-F1
#
_cell.length_a   1.000
_cell.length_b   1.000
_cell.length_c   1.000
_cell.angle_alpha   90.00
_cell.angle_beta   90.00
_cell.angle_gamma   90.00
#
_symmetry.space_group_name_H-M   'P 1'
#
loop_
_entity.id
_entity.type
_entity.pdbx_description
1 polymer ?
#
loop_
_entity_poly.entity_id
_entity_poly.type
_entity_poly.pdbx_seq_one_letter_code
_entity_poly.pdbx_strand_id
1 'polypeptide(L)'
;MLRIGSREPNCLKLAHTQYKTIYNLLQITGIKRFPYSYSFMNLIVHLIIFFILLFLSMPSVASDLKTDSASASVPAPVRTITLNPEEQKWLEKHKKIRIAFDGDFPPFSFVNDKGIVEGVAVEIISLLSQRLGIDFEIYPHTDWSRIYEAAVARQTDIVATMVNRPERRTWFFFTQPYLNKSLVIITRKDNFTIKRRTDIAGKKIALVDNYQYVDRVREEFPSIKIHAVDSFLEGLKAVANRQADAAITFTGTGHFLINRHQLSDLNIAAFYDHNSANESIAIRKDWPELASILQKGLDSLSSEEKQAIFEKWVPKVETVVTDYVLIGKIVAAFAFVLLVMLLWIVQVRRQNRRIEQSKDEVLLANQQLVNLQNELENLVEQRTAELKASEQKYRSLVENLRHEYFFYRQDPSGLLTYVSPSVSNILGYSTEEFIANHRDFLTDNPANLNIDKNTDLCLKGMPQPPYEVEVYDSNGYIHWLEVMDSPVFDQNGQCIGVDGIAHDITERKETHELLTSLSYYDDLTGLANRRLFADRLQQAINLAHRNKTSITLFYLDLDKFKSINDTLGHAAGDEVLKETAQKILSVIRDSDIAARMGGDEFVILLPDSDAQAALSVANKLIKVLQQPYYIGEQMLSIGSSIGISVYPDNGTDGDSLINHADTAMYHAKKEKLGYAFYSEDMQPAFISSEQLTEDLTNTVKHCLRISRTTSASSIENTQNPGMNGHFLIYYQSRHALISSDIIGFESLVRWYHPEQGILSPSEFLPLAEKSGLIDKITDWVVRQVCSQALAWEKMNLRPAKISINLSVNQIQQQSLVERMLRDIDNLGVTPNWLEIEIKESTIMQNIDHAVNIIDQLNAAGLSVAIDDINSDSPILEQLDSLPAQTIKIDRALIRTLPINNENANSVISIIKKAHAHGKVVTAEGVESENQLDFLKTNRCDNVQGFYFSKPLAAADAENFLKSLSWFLDKND
;
A
#
# COMPACT_ATOMS: atom_id res chain seq x y z
N MET A 1 3.08 -78.95 8.99
CA MET A 1 3.94 -78.42 10.08
C MET A 1 5.37 -78.33 9.57
N LEU A 2 5.96 -77.12 9.69
CA LEU A 2 7.37 -76.82 10.00
C LEU A 2 8.53 -76.95 8.97
N ARG A 3 9.28 -75.81 8.91
CA ARG A 3 10.74 -75.54 8.74
C ARG A 3 11.32 -75.25 7.34
N ILE A 4 11.83 -74.02 7.08
CA ILE A 4 13.14 -73.33 7.40
C ILE A 4 14.09 -73.38 6.19
N GLY A 5 14.66 -72.22 5.81
CA GLY A 5 15.93 -72.13 5.06
C GLY A 5 16.10 -70.86 4.22
N SER A 6 16.71 -69.81 4.78
CA SER A 6 17.02 -68.51 4.16
C SER A 6 18.36 -68.49 3.41
N ARG A 7 18.45 -67.69 2.33
CA ARG A 7 19.67 -67.30 1.60
C ARG A 7 19.85 -65.77 1.62
N GLU A 8 21.08 -65.32 1.87
CA GLU A 8 21.57 -63.92 1.92
C GLU A 8 21.75 -63.26 0.53
N PRO A 9 21.86 -61.92 0.43
CA PRO A 9 22.42 -61.25 -0.75
C PRO A 9 23.64 -60.35 -0.52
N ASN A 10 24.52 -60.36 -1.53
CA ASN A 10 25.74 -59.59 -1.76
C ASN A 10 25.50 -58.11 -2.14
N CYS A 11 25.45 -57.17 -1.19
CA CYS A 11 25.48 -55.73 -1.51
C CYS A 11 26.50 -54.87 -0.72
N LEU A 12 27.18 -55.42 0.28
CA LEU A 12 28.04 -54.62 1.18
C LEU A 12 29.53 -54.51 0.77
N LYS A 13 29.99 -55.21 -0.28
CA LYS A 13 31.42 -55.21 -0.67
C LYS A 13 31.82 -54.17 -1.73
N LEU A 14 30.89 -53.58 -2.49
CA LEU A 14 31.25 -52.57 -3.50
C LEU A 14 31.39 -51.14 -2.93
N ALA A 15 30.64 -50.79 -1.88
CA ALA A 15 30.69 -49.45 -1.28
C ALA A 15 32.01 -49.16 -0.54
N HIS A 16 32.70 -50.18 -0.03
CA HIS A 16 33.93 -50.00 0.75
C HIS A 16 35.17 -49.71 -0.12
N THR A 17 35.12 -50.08 -1.40
CA THR A 17 36.28 -49.97 -2.31
C THR A 17 36.37 -48.58 -2.96
N GLN A 18 35.25 -47.89 -3.21
CA GLN A 18 35.26 -46.51 -3.73
C GLN A 18 35.66 -45.46 -2.68
N TYR A 19 35.39 -45.71 -1.40
CA TYR A 19 35.74 -44.79 -0.31
C TYR A 19 37.27 -44.67 -0.11
N LYS A 20 38.01 -45.75 -0.37
CA LYS A 20 39.46 -45.82 -0.16
C LYS A 20 40.26 -45.10 -1.26
N THR A 21 39.71 -45.00 -2.47
CA THR A 21 40.35 -44.33 -3.61
C THR A 21 40.24 -42.81 -3.52
N ILE A 22 39.12 -42.29 -3.02
CA ILE A 22 38.93 -40.84 -2.82
C ILE A 22 39.76 -40.35 -1.62
N TYR A 23 39.91 -41.16 -0.58
CA TYR A 23 40.71 -40.83 0.61
C TYR A 23 42.21 -40.68 0.30
N ASN A 24 42.75 -41.46 -0.66
CA ASN A 24 44.15 -41.39 -1.06
C ASN A 24 44.47 -40.21 -2.01
N LEU A 25 43.48 -39.67 -2.72
CA LEU A 25 43.68 -38.52 -3.63
C LEU A 25 43.77 -37.17 -2.91
N LEU A 26 43.24 -37.07 -1.69
CA LEU A 26 43.26 -35.84 -0.87
C LEU A 26 44.55 -35.66 -0.04
N GLN A 27 45.45 -36.65 -0.02
CA GLN A 27 46.72 -36.61 0.74
C GLN A 27 47.90 -36.00 -0.05
N ILE A 28 47.73 -35.61 -1.32
CA ILE A 28 48.84 -35.20 -2.21
C ILE A 28 49.10 -33.68 -2.24
N THR A 29 48.28 -32.84 -1.60
CA THR A 29 48.58 -31.40 -1.49
C THR A 29 49.06 -31.06 -0.08
N GLY A 30 50.38 -30.94 0.06
CA GLY A 30 51.07 -30.65 1.32
C GLY A 30 50.79 -29.25 1.86
N ILE A 31 49.65 -29.08 2.52
CA ILE A 31 49.35 -27.92 3.36
C ILE A 31 49.33 -28.41 4.81
N LYS A 32 50.42 -28.15 5.53
CA LYS A 32 50.55 -28.44 6.96
C LYS A 32 49.60 -27.54 7.77
N ARG A 33 48.77 -28.21 8.58
CA ARG A 33 48.11 -27.75 9.82
C ARG A 33 47.06 -26.62 9.73
N PHE A 34 45.79 -27.02 9.70
CA PHE A 34 44.70 -26.41 10.48
C PHE A 34 43.72 -27.53 10.92
N PRO A 35 43.60 -27.90 12.20
CA PRO A 35 42.91 -29.14 12.59
C PRO A 35 41.38 -29.03 12.69
N TYR A 36 40.76 -27.87 12.45
CA TYR A 36 39.33 -27.67 12.77
C TYR A 36 38.39 -27.38 11.59
N SER A 37 38.87 -27.10 10.37
CA SER A 37 38.00 -26.78 9.23
C SER A 37 37.53 -28.00 8.42
N TYR A 38 38.31 -29.09 8.41
CA TYR A 38 38.04 -30.27 7.57
C TYR A 38 36.92 -31.18 8.10
N SER A 39 36.68 -31.22 9.41
CA SER A 39 35.68 -32.11 10.00
C SER A 39 34.24 -31.61 9.83
N PHE A 40 34.03 -30.29 9.75
CA PHE A 40 32.69 -29.70 9.68
C PHE A 40 32.16 -29.66 8.24
N MET A 41 33.04 -29.44 7.24
CA MET A 41 32.64 -29.52 5.83
C MET A 41 32.16 -30.93 5.45
N ASN A 42 32.82 -31.98 5.96
CA ASN A 42 32.35 -33.35 5.78
C ASN A 42 31.02 -33.61 6.49
N LEU A 43 30.79 -33.03 7.67
CA LEU A 43 29.50 -33.16 8.37
C LEU A 43 28.36 -32.54 7.56
N ILE A 44 28.59 -31.37 6.93
CA ILE A 44 27.61 -30.72 6.06
C ILE A 44 27.34 -31.55 4.80
N VAL A 45 28.39 -32.06 4.15
CA VAL A 45 28.25 -32.92 2.96
C VAL A 45 27.48 -34.19 3.31
N HIS A 46 27.76 -34.81 4.45
CA HIS A 46 27.02 -36.00 4.91
C HIS A 46 25.58 -35.69 5.31
N LEU A 47 25.28 -34.53 5.88
CA LEU A 47 23.91 -34.09 6.17
C LEU A 47 23.11 -33.79 4.89
N ILE A 48 23.75 -33.19 3.89
CA ILE A 48 23.16 -32.95 2.58
C ILE A 48 22.88 -34.28 1.87
N ILE A 49 23.84 -35.21 1.87
CA ILE A 49 23.66 -36.56 1.30
C ILE A 49 22.57 -37.32 2.06
N PHE A 50 22.51 -37.20 3.39
CA PHE A 50 21.48 -37.83 4.21
C PHE A 50 20.08 -37.27 3.89
N PHE A 51 19.93 -35.95 3.71
CA PHE A 51 18.65 -35.35 3.32
C PHE A 51 18.25 -35.68 1.88
N ILE A 52 19.20 -35.76 0.95
CA ILE A 52 18.96 -36.23 -0.42
C ILE A 52 18.49 -37.70 -0.42
N LEU A 53 19.12 -38.55 0.40
CA LEU A 53 18.71 -39.94 0.56
C LEU A 53 17.35 -40.07 1.26
N LEU A 54 17.05 -39.22 2.25
CA LEU A 54 15.74 -39.17 2.93
C LEU A 54 14.62 -38.77 1.96
N PHE A 55 14.90 -37.82 1.06
CA PHE A 55 14.00 -37.41 -0.02
C PHE A 55 13.79 -38.51 -1.07
N LEU A 56 14.83 -39.31 -1.35
CA LEU A 56 14.74 -40.45 -2.27
C LEU A 56 14.08 -41.69 -1.65
N SER A 57 13.98 -41.77 -0.32
CA SER A 57 13.42 -42.93 0.41
C SER A 57 11.99 -42.76 0.92
N MET A 58 11.36 -41.60 0.72
CA MET A 58 9.95 -41.41 1.06
C MET A 58 9.09 -42.06 -0.04
N PRO A 59 8.21 -43.03 0.28
CA PRO A 59 7.29 -43.57 -0.72
C PRO A 59 6.45 -42.42 -1.27
N SER A 60 6.29 -42.38 -2.60
CA SER A 60 5.33 -41.49 -3.24
C SER A 60 4.00 -41.71 -2.54
N VAL A 61 3.51 -40.71 -1.82
CA VAL A 61 2.09 -40.61 -1.51
C VAL A 61 1.44 -40.27 -2.84
N ALA A 62 1.32 -41.30 -3.69
CA ALA A 62 0.28 -41.36 -4.68
C ALA A 62 -1.00 -41.20 -3.86
N SER A 63 -1.69 -40.09 -4.12
CA SER A 63 -2.97 -39.78 -3.51
C SER A 63 -3.94 -40.93 -3.76
N ASP A 64 -4.10 -41.77 -2.74
CA ASP A 64 -5.38 -42.37 -2.40
C ASP A 64 -6.37 -41.23 -2.13
N LEU A 65 -6.84 -40.60 -3.20
CA LEU A 65 -8.20 -40.10 -3.28
C LEU A 65 -8.93 -41.11 -4.13
N LYS A 66 -9.37 -42.17 -3.45
CA LYS A 66 -10.45 -43.00 -3.93
C LYS A 66 -11.52 -42.08 -4.49
N THR A 67 -11.87 -42.38 -5.73
CA THR A 67 -13.18 -42.17 -6.33
C THR A 67 -14.27 -42.41 -5.30
N ASP A 68 -14.70 -41.35 -4.62
CA ASP A 68 -16.07 -41.33 -4.13
C ASP A 68 -16.93 -41.20 -5.38
N SER A 69 -17.63 -42.32 -5.60
CA SER A 69 -18.69 -42.51 -6.56
C SER A 69 -19.47 -41.23 -6.81
N ALA A 70 -19.63 -40.92 -8.10
CA ALA A 70 -20.71 -40.13 -8.66
C ALA A 70 -21.90 -39.99 -7.69
N SER A 71 -21.93 -38.89 -6.93
CA SER A 71 -23.21 -38.35 -6.53
C SER A 71 -23.79 -37.83 -7.83
N ALA A 72 -24.86 -38.47 -8.29
CA ALA A 72 -25.68 -37.93 -9.36
C ALA A 72 -26.01 -36.50 -8.95
N SER A 73 -25.40 -35.52 -9.65
CA SER A 73 -25.72 -34.12 -9.48
C SER A 73 -27.22 -34.01 -9.69
N VAL A 74 -27.95 -33.74 -8.62
CA VAL A 74 -29.35 -33.34 -8.71
C VAL A 74 -29.36 -32.16 -9.69
N PRO A 75 -30.04 -32.26 -10.85
CA PRO A 75 -30.04 -31.16 -11.79
C PRO A 75 -30.56 -29.92 -11.07
N ALA A 76 -29.82 -28.82 -11.16
CA ALA A 76 -30.24 -27.55 -10.61
C ALA A 76 -31.68 -27.25 -11.09
N PRO A 77 -32.57 -26.73 -10.24
CA PRO A 77 -33.95 -26.48 -10.62
C PRO A 77 -33.99 -25.58 -11.86
N VAL A 78 -34.63 -26.06 -12.93
CA VAL A 78 -34.76 -25.33 -14.19
C VAL A 78 -35.45 -24.00 -13.90
N ARG A 79 -34.73 -22.88 -14.10
CA ARG A 79 -35.29 -21.54 -13.94
C ARG A 79 -36.43 -21.36 -14.94
N THR A 80 -37.63 -21.05 -14.44
CA THR A 80 -38.83 -20.89 -15.26
C THR A 80 -38.70 -19.63 -16.12
N ILE A 81 -38.87 -19.76 -17.44
CA ILE A 81 -38.81 -18.62 -18.37
C ILE A 81 -40.15 -17.88 -18.34
N THR A 82 -40.14 -16.62 -17.92
CA THR A 82 -41.33 -15.76 -17.95
C THR A 82 -41.34 -14.89 -19.21
N LEU A 83 -42.15 -15.28 -20.19
CA LEU A 83 -42.42 -14.49 -21.39
C LEU A 83 -43.64 -13.59 -21.18
N ASN A 84 -43.59 -12.37 -21.69
CA ASN A 84 -44.74 -11.47 -21.69
C ASN A 84 -45.78 -11.91 -22.75
N PRO A 85 -47.04 -11.40 -22.70
CA PRO A 85 -48.07 -11.83 -23.64
C PRO A 85 -47.75 -11.58 -25.13
N GLU A 86 -46.98 -10.53 -25.43
CA GLU A 86 -46.58 -10.20 -26.80
C GLU A 86 -45.52 -11.19 -27.34
N GLU A 87 -44.54 -11.54 -26.52
CA GLU A 87 -43.51 -12.54 -26.81
C GLU A 87 -44.12 -13.93 -26.98
N GLN A 88 -45.08 -14.32 -26.13
CA GLN A 88 -45.79 -15.61 -26.26
C GLN A 88 -46.53 -15.70 -27.59
N LYS A 89 -47.31 -14.66 -27.93
CA LYS A 89 -48.04 -14.59 -29.20
C LYS A 89 -47.09 -14.55 -30.40
N TRP A 90 -45.93 -13.90 -30.26
CA TRP A 90 -44.91 -13.87 -31.29
C TRP A 90 -44.32 -15.27 -31.54
N LEU A 91 -44.02 -16.01 -30.46
CA LEU A 91 -43.47 -17.38 -30.52
C LEU A 91 -44.45 -18.38 -31.13
N GLU A 92 -45.74 -18.25 -30.80
CA GLU A 92 -46.80 -19.08 -31.40
C GLU A 92 -46.87 -18.93 -32.93
N LYS A 93 -46.58 -17.72 -33.43
CA LYS A 93 -46.59 -17.37 -34.85
C LYS A 93 -45.29 -17.72 -35.57
N HIS A 94 -44.15 -17.76 -34.88
CA HIS A 94 -42.81 -17.94 -35.45
C HIS A 94 -42.06 -19.10 -34.80
N LYS A 95 -42.50 -20.33 -35.09
CA LYS A 95 -41.87 -21.54 -34.56
C LYS A 95 -40.58 -21.95 -35.27
N LYS A 96 -40.37 -21.48 -36.51
CA LYS A 96 -39.21 -21.81 -37.35
C LYS A 96 -38.35 -20.57 -37.57
N ILE A 97 -37.08 -20.64 -37.18
CA ILE A 97 -36.14 -19.51 -37.25
C ILE A 97 -34.85 -20.01 -37.91
N ARG A 98 -34.38 -19.32 -38.95
CA ARG A 98 -33.13 -19.68 -39.62
C ARG A 98 -31.93 -19.16 -38.84
N ILE A 99 -30.97 -20.04 -38.54
CA ILE A 99 -29.75 -19.72 -37.81
C ILE A 99 -28.50 -20.03 -38.62
N ALA A 100 -27.54 -19.12 -38.63
CA ALA A 100 -26.22 -19.34 -39.20
C ALA A 100 -25.15 -19.51 -38.12
N PHE A 101 -24.17 -20.37 -38.41
CA PHE A 101 -23.03 -20.71 -37.56
C PHE A 101 -21.73 -20.56 -38.37
N ASP A 102 -20.71 -19.96 -37.76
CA ASP A 102 -19.35 -19.94 -38.33
C ASP A 102 -18.79 -21.37 -38.38
N GLY A 103 -18.29 -21.81 -39.53
CA GLY A 103 -17.77 -23.15 -39.75
C GLY A 103 -16.29 -23.34 -39.44
N ASP A 104 -15.54 -22.26 -39.26
CA ASP A 104 -14.08 -22.29 -39.13
C ASP A 104 -13.61 -21.87 -37.73
N PHE A 105 -14.43 -22.08 -36.70
CA PHE A 105 -14.19 -21.57 -35.35
C PHE A 105 -14.20 -22.63 -34.22
N PRO A 106 -13.35 -23.67 -34.28
CA PRO A 106 -13.33 -24.70 -33.25
C PRO A 106 -12.78 -24.18 -31.91
N PRO A 107 -13.16 -24.78 -30.76
CA PRO A 107 -14.22 -25.78 -30.60
C PRO A 107 -15.61 -25.13 -30.36
N PHE A 108 -15.76 -23.85 -30.67
CA PHE A 108 -16.97 -23.08 -30.35
C PHE A 108 -18.06 -23.26 -31.40
N SER A 109 -17.71 -23.21 -32.68
CA SER A 109 -18.61 -23.49 -33.80
C SER A 109 -17.74 -23.88 -35.00
N PHE A 110 -17.86 -25.12 -35.47
CA PHE A 110 -17.04 -25.58 -36.59
C PHE A 110 -17.69 -26.74 -37.33
N VAL A 111 -17.28 -26.95 -38.58
CA VAL A 111 -17.68 -28.10 -39.37
C VAL A 111 -16.74 -29.27 -39.06
N ASN A 112 -17.30 -30.40 -38.62
CA ASN A 112 -16.52 -31.61 -38.37
C ASN A 112 -16.20 -32.36 -39.68
N ASP A 113 -15.40 -33.42 -39.57
CA ASP A 113 -14.95 -34.23 -40.72
C ASP A 113 -16.10 -34.88 -41.51
N LYS A 114 -17.34 -34.88 -40.98
CA LYS A 114 -18.54 -35.40 -41.62
C LYS A 114 -19.40 -34.31 -42.28
N GLY A 115 -18.95 -33.05 -42.27
CA GLY A 115 -19.69 -31.92 -42.84
C GLY A 115 -20.82 -31.39 -41.95
N ILE A 116 -20.82 -31.73 -40.66
CA ILE A 116 -21.85 -31.30 -39.70
C ILE A 116 -21.30 -30.20 -38.80
N VAL A 117 -22.08 -29.14 -38.58
CA VAL A 117 -21.73 -28.06 -37.66
C VAL A 117 -21.87 -28.56 -36.21
N GLU A 118 -20.81 -28.42 -35.41
CA GLU A 118 -20.76 -28.78 -34.00
C GLU A 118 -19.96 -27.75 -33.18
N GLY A 119 -20.00 -27.86 -31.85
CA GLY A 119 -19.26 -27.01 -30.93
C GLY A 119 -20.11 -26.41 -29.83
N VAL A 120 -19.47 -25.63 -28.96
CA VAL A 120 -20.10 -25.01 -27.78
C VAL A 120 -21.35 -24.18 -28.14
N ALA A 121 -21.27 -23.35 -29.17
CA ALA A 121 -22.38 -22.51 -29.62
C ALA A 121 -23.57 -23.35 -30.09
N VAL A 122 -23.32 -24.44 -30.82
CA VAL A 122 -24.37 -25.33 -31.35
C VAL A 122 -25.11 -26.02 -30.21
N GLU A 123 -24.39 -26.50 -29.19
CA GLU A 123 -25.00 -27.15 -28.02
C GLU A 123 -25.80 -26.18 -27.16
N ILE A 124 -25.32 -24.95 -26.97
CA ILE A 124 -26.07 -23.90 -26.26
C ILE A 124 -27.36 -23.56 -27.03
N ILE A 125 -27.29 -23.39 -28.35
CA ILE A 125 -28.48 -23.14 -29.19
C ILE A 125 -29.47 -24.32 -29.14
N SER A 126 -28.98 -25.56 -29.14
CA SER A 126 -29.81 -26.76 -28.98
C SER A 126 -30.55 -26.77 -27.63
N LEU A 127 -29.87 -26.38 -26.55
CA LEU A 127 -30.48 -26.26 -25.23
C LEU A 127 -31.53 -25.12 -25.18
N LEU A 128 -31.26 -24.00 -25.84
CA LEU A 128 -32.22 -22.91 -25.99
C LEU A 128 -33.45 -23.32 -26.81
N SER A 129 -33.27 -24.10 -27.88
CA SER A 129 -34.35 -24.67 -28.70
C SER A 129 -35.31 -25.49 -27.83
N GLN A 130 -34.77 -26.37 -26.98
CA GLN A 130 -35.57 -27.21 -26.08
C GLN A 130 -36.33 -26.40 -25.03
N ARG A 131 -35.70 -25.35 -24.47
CA ARG A 131 -36.31 -24.53 -23.42
C ARG A 131 -37.36 -23.56 -23.92
N LEU A 132 -37.14 -22.97 -25.09
CA LEU A 132 -38.02 -21.97 -25.69
C LEU A 132 -39.06 -22.61 -26.63
N GLY A 133 -38.89 -23.88 -27.02
CA GLY A 133 -39.75 -24.54 -28.00
C GLY A 133 -39.62 -23.98 -29.42
N ILE A 134 -38.43 -23.48 -29.77
CA ILE A 134 -38.11 -22.90 -31.09
C ILE A 134 -37.43 -23.97 -31.95
N ASP A 135 -37.87 -24.13 -33.20
CA ASP A 135 -37.21 -24.95 -34.22
C ASP A 135 -36.20 -24.09 -35.00
N PHE A 136 -34.91 -24.36 -34.80
CA PHE A 136 -33.83 -23.65 -35.49
C PHE A 136 -33.39 -24.39 -36.75
N GLU A 137 -33.63 -23.77 -37.91
CA GLU A 137 -33.21 -24.29 -39.21
C GLU A 137 -31.80 -23.78 -39.55
N ILE A 138 -30.83 -24.68 -39.66
CA ILE A 138 -29.43 -24.30 -39.92
C ILE A 138 -29.26 -23.82 -41.37
N TYR A 139 -28.71 -22.63 -41.54
CA TYR A 139 -28.35 -22.05 -42.84
C TYR A 139 -27.19 -22.85 -43.47
N PRO A 140 -27.25 -23.21 -44.77
CA PRO A 140 -26.37 -24.22 -45.37
C PRO A 140 -24.93 -23.77 -45.64
N HIS A 141 -24.63 -22.47 -45.59
CA HIS A 141 -23.28 -21.96 -45.78
C HIS A 141 -22.67 -21.55 -44.44
N THR A 142 -21.41 -21.95 -44.23
CA THR A 142 -20.68 -21.74 -42.97
C THR A 142 -19.54 -20.73 -43.10
N ASP A 143 -19.29 -20.22 -44.32
CA ASP A 143 -18.25 -19.22 -44.59
C ASP A 143 -18.65 -17.86 -43.98
N TRP A 144 -17.81 -17.28 -43.11
CA TRP A 144 -18.12 -16.03 -42.40
C TRP A 144 -18.61 -14.89 -43.30
N SER A 145 -17.92 -14.63 -44.42
CA SER A 145 -18.29 -13.56 -45.36
C SER A 145 -19.70 -13.75 -45.95
N ARG A 146 -20.06 -14.99 -46.29
CA ARG A 146 -21.38 -15.32 -46.83
C ARG A 146 -22.46 -15.25 -45.76
N ILE A 147 -22.17 -15.68 -44.53
CA ILE A 147 -23.09 -15.59 -43.40
C ILE A 147 -23.46 -14.14 -43.13
N TYR A 148 -22.46 -13.25 -43.09
CA TYR A 148 -22.69 -11.84 -42.80
C TYR A 148 -23.57 -11.19 -43.89
N GLU A 149 -23.25 -11.41 -45.16
CA GLU A 149 -24.05 -10.91 -46.29
C GLU A 149 -25.47 -11.48 -46.27
N ALA A 150 -25.62 -12.78 -46.03
CA ALA A 150 -26.92 -13.45 -45.93
C ALA A 150 -27.76 -12.90 -44.77
N ALA A 151 -27.14 -12.58 -43.63
CA ALA A 151 -27.82 -12.00 -42.47
C ALA A 151 -28.30 -10.56 -42.76
N VAL A 152 -27.46 -9.73 -43.40
CA VAL A 152 -27.85 -8.38 -43.82
C VAL A 152 -28.97 -8.43 -44.87
N ALA A 153 -28.89 -9.38 -45.80
CA ALA A 153 -29.92 -9.64 -46.82
C ALA A 153 -31.16 -10.40 -46.29
N ARG A 154 -31.20 -10.73 -44.98
CA ARG A 154 -32.31 -11.42 -44.29
C ARG A 154 -32.61 -12.83 -44.84
N GLN A 155 -31.60 -13.47 -45.41
CA GLN A 155 -31.63 -14.87 -45.84
C GLN A 155 -31.40 -15.85 -44.66
N THR A 156 -30.84 -15.35 -43.56
CA THR A 156 -30.88 -15.97 -42.23
C THR A 156 -31.48 -14.98 -41.23
N ASP A 157 -32.12 -15.48 -40.17
CA ASP A 157 -32.83 -14.65 -39.20
C ASP A 157 -31.96 -14.31 -37.98
N ILE A 158 -31.07 -15.23 -37.60
CA ILE A 158 -30.08 -15.05 -36.55
C ILE A 158 -28.69 -15.57 -36.95
N VAL A 159 -27.65 -15.00 -36.33
CA VAL A 159 -26.27 -15.51 -36.39
C VAL A 159 -25.83 -15.80 -34.96
N ALA A 160 -25.46 -17.04 -34.67
CA ALA A 160 -25.18 -17.48 -33.30
C ALA A 160 -23.92 -16.83 -32.72
N THR A 161 -22.89 -16.63 -33.54
CA THR A 161 -21.53 -16.29 -33.11
C THR A 161 -21.09 -14.95 -33.68
N MET A 162 -21.78 -13.86 -33.34
CA MET A 162 -21.45 -12.52 -33.87
C MET A 162 -21.03 -11.56 -32.75
N VAL A 163 -19.88 -10.91 -32.94
CA VAL A 163 -19.42 -9.85 -32.03
C VAL A 163 -20.24 -8.58 -32.23
N ASN A 164 -20.75 -8.06 -31.10
CA ASN A 164 -21.57 -6.86 -31.03
C ASN A 164 -20.69 -5.60 -31.24
N ARG A 165 -20.88 -4.92 -32.38
CA ARG A 165 -20.14 -3.70 -32.74
C ARG A 165 -21.05 -2.57 -33.18
N PRO A 166 -20.65 -1.30 -33.01
CA PRO A 166 -21.45 -0.14 -33.40
C PRO A 166 -21.97 -0.22 -34.84
N GLU A 167 -21.13 -0.58 -35.81
CA GLU A 167 -21.50 -0.66 -37.22
C GLU A 167 -22.54 -1.75 -37.52
N ARG A 168 -22.52 -2.86 -36.76
CA ARG A 168 -23.45 -3.99 -36.91
C ARG A 168 -24.78 -3.75 -36.20
N ARG A 169 -24.81 -2.92 -35.14
CA ARG A 169 -26.06 -2.48 -34.46
C ARG A 169 -27.00 -1.70 -35.38
N THR A 170 -26.48 -1.22 -36.51
CA THR A 170 -27.30 -0.68 -37.60
C THR A 170 -28.32 -1.71 -38.10
N TRP A 171 -27.89 -2.96 -38.26
CA TRP A 171 -28.64 -4.04 -38.91
C TRP A 171 -29.22 -5.08 -37.94
N PHE A 172 -28.64 -5.23 -36.75
CA PHE A 172 -28.97 -6.30 -35.81
C PHE A 172 -29.19 -5.81 -34.37
N PHE A 173 -30.07 -6.48 -33.64
CA PHE A 173 -30.06 -6.55 -32.19
C PHE A 173 -29.07 -7.62 -31.72
N PHE A 174 -28.59 -7.48 -30.49
CA PHE A 174 -27.64 -8.41 -29.90
C PHE A 174 -28.10 -8.80 -28.51
N THR A 175 -27.98 -10.08 -28.17
CA THR A 175 -28.02 -10.52 -26.77
C THR A 175 -26.77 -10.04 -26.02
N GLN A 176 -26.77 -10.19 -24.71
CA GLN A 176 -25.54 -10.18 -23.93
C GLN A 176 -24.59 -11.28 -24.47
N PRO A 177 -23.27 -11.04 -24.43
CA PRO A 177 -22.32 -12.04 -24.86
C PRO A 177 -22.45 -13.32 -24.02
N TYR A 178 -22.47 -14.47 -24.70
CA TYR A 178 -22.60 -15.77 -24.05
C TYR A 178 -21.35 -16.66 -24.27
N LEU A 179 -20.43 -16.22 -25.13
CA LEU A 179 -19.11 -16.83 -25.32
C LEU A 179 -18.03 -15.77 -25.13
N ASN A 180 -17.16 -15.98 -24.14
CA ASN A 180 -16.04 -15.08 -23.86
C ASN A 180 -14.75 -15.60 -24.50
N LYS A 181 -14.00 -14.71 -25.15
CA LYS A 181 -12.83 -15.09 -25.95
C LYS A 181 -11.65 -14.16 -25.74
N SER A 182 -10.48 -14.75 -25.52
CA SER A 182 -9.20 -14.04 -25.48
C SER A 182 -8.37 -14.38 -26.70
N LEU A 183 -7.72 -13.37 -27.29
CA LEU A 183 -6.74 -13.56 -28.35
C LEU A 183 -5.37 -13.84 -27.74
N VAL A 184 -4.65 -14.76 -28.35
CA VAL A 184 -3.30 -15.20 -27.97
C VAL A 184 -2.38 -15.21 -29.17
N ILE A 185 -1.10 -15.02 -28.88
CA ILE A 185 -0.01 -15.20 -29.83
C ILE A 185 0.56 -16.59 -29.62
N ILE A 186 0.60 -17.38 -30.67
CA ILE A 186 1.14 -18.73 -30.68
C ILE A 186 2.45 -18.73 -31.46
N THR A 187 3.49 -19.30 -30.86
CA THR A 187 4.82 -19.42 -31.44
C THR A 187 5.30 -20.87 -31.36
N ARG A 188 6.44 -21.16 -31.95
CA ARG A 188 7.19 -22.40 -31.64
C ARG A 188 7.83 -22.29 -30.26
N LYS A 189 7.94 -23.40 -29.54
CA LYS A 189 8.52 -23.49 -28.17
C LYS A 189 9.99 -23.03 -28.09
N ASP A 190 10.72 -23.11 -29.20
CA ASP A 190 12.11 -22.66 -29.33
C ASP A 190 12.23 -21.18 -29.77
N ASN A 191 11.12 -20.47 -29.98
CA ASN A 191 11.12 -19.03 -30.29
C ASN A 191 11.08 -18.20 -28.99
N PHE A 192 12.25 -17.76 -28.53
CA PHE A 192 12.37 -16.94 -27.32
C PHE A 192 12.20 -15.44 -27.56
N THR A 193 11.94 -15.01 -28.80
CA THR A 193 11.94 -13.59 -29.17
C THR A 193 10.59 -12.90 -28.96
N ILE A 194 9.49 -13.68 -28.90
CA ILE A 194 8.14 -13.17 -28.72
C ILE A 194 7.63 -13.69 -27.37
N LYS A 195 7.56 -12.81 -26.36
CA LYS A 195 7.07 -13.15 -25.01
C LYS A 195 5.91 -12.27 -24.56
N ARG A 196 5.68 -11.15 -25.26
CA ARG A 196 4.65 -10.15 -24.97
C ARG A 196 4.05 -9.65 -26.28
N ARG A 197 2.84 -9.08 -26.22
CA ARG A 197 2.10 -8.53 -27.37
C ARG A 197 2.96 -7.64 -28.28
N THR A 198 3.76 -6.75 -27.71
CA THR A 198 4.59 -5.79 -28.45
C THR A 198 5.74 -6.41 -29.25
N ASP A 199 6.14 -7.64 -28.90
CA ASP A 199 7.32 -8.28 -29.50
C ASP A 199 7.04 -8.82 -30.92
N ILE A 200 5.79 -8.73 -31.39
CA ILE A 200 5.41 -9.10 -32.77
C ILE A 200 5.82 -8.03 -33.80
N ALA A 201 6.18 -6.82 -33.36
CA ALA A 201 6.59 -5.74 -34.25
C ALA A 201 7.77 -6.16 -35.14
N GLY A 202 7.65 -5.93 -36.45
CA GLY A 202 8.67 -6.33 -37.44
C GLY A 202 8.74 -7.84 -37.75
N LYS A 203 7.92 -8.68 -37.11
CA LYS A 203 7.85 -10.13 -37.34
C LYS A 203 6.86 -10.50 -38.44
N LYS A 204 6.99 -11.71 -38.97
CA LYS A 204 6.03 -12.29 -39.91
C LYS A 204 4.93 -13.01 -39.14
N ILE A 205 3.70 -12.49 -39.21
CA ILE A 205 2.58 -12.97 -38.40
C ILE A 205 1.52 -13.61 -39.30
N ALA A 206 1.14 -14.86 -38.99
CA ALA A 206 0.04 -15.54 -39.65
C ALA A 206 -1.30 -15.04 -39.10
N LEU A 207 -2.16 -14.56 -39.99
CA LEU A 207 -3.48 -13.97 -39.67
C LEU A 207 -4.53 -14.54 -40.62
N VAL A 208 -5.68 -14.93 -40.08
CA VAL A 208 -6.80 -15.45 -40.88
C VAL A 208 -7.52 -14.30 -41.57
N ASP A 209 -7.58 -14.29 -42.90
CA ASP A 209 -8.19 -13.21 -43.65
C ASP A 209 -9.67 -13.01 -43.31
N ASN A 210 -10.16 -11.78 -43.46
CA ASN A 210 -11.55 -11.37 -43.21
C ASN A 210 -12.06 -11.54 -41.77
N TYR A 211 -11.19 -11.90 -40.81
CA TYR A 211 -11.52 -11.83 -39.38
C TYR A 211 -11.27 -10.44 -38.80
N GLN A 212 -12.22 -10.00 -37.98
CA GLN A 212 -12.28 -8.64 -37.41
C GLN A 212 -11.05 -8.17 -36.60
N TYR A 213 -10.22 -9.08 -36.08
CA TYR A 213 -9.05 -8.72 -35.28
C TYR A 213 -7.86 -8.34 -36.17
N VAL A 214 -7.89 -8.73 -37.44
CA VAL A 214 -6.79 -8.49 -38.39
C VAL A 214 -6.58 -7.02 -38.64
N ASP A 215 -7.64 -6.24 -38.83
CA ASP A 215 -7.54 -4.80 -39.07
C ASP A 215 -6.96 -4.09 -37.85
N ARG A 216 -7.39 -4.47 -36.65
CA ARG A 216 -6.83 -3.97 -35.38
C ARG A 216 -5.34 -4.28 -35.26
N VAL A 217 -4.95 -5.53 -35.53
CA VAL A 217 -3.54 -5.94 -35.50
C VAL A 217 -2.71 -5.13 -36.51
N ARG A 218 -3.26 -4.87 -37.69
CA ARG A 218 -2.61 -4.10 -38.77
C ARG A 218 -2.44 -2.62 -38.40
N GLU A 219 -3.46 -2.00 -37.83
CA GLU A 219 -3.42 -0.60 -37.37
C GLU A 219 -2.45 -0.40 -36.22
N GLU A 220 -2.45 -1.34 -35.27
CA GLU A 220 -1.63 -1.26 -34.07
C GLU A 220 -0.14 -1.54 -34.34
N PHE A 221 0.15 -2.50 -35.22
CA PHE A 221 1.50 -2.90 -35.57
C PHE A 221 1.73 -2.82 -37.08
N PRO A 222 1.87 -1.60 -37.66
CA PRO A 222 2.05 -1.44 -39.10
C PRO A 222 3.36 -2.03 -39.65
N SER A 223 4.31 -2.37 -38.76
CA SER A 223 5.61 -2.95 -39.11
C SER A 223 5.60 -4.48 -39.29
N ILE A 224 4.49 -5.17 -38.98
CA ILE A 224 4.42 -6.64 -39.16
C ILE A 224 4.35 -7.01 -40.63
N LYS A 225 4.89 -8.18 -40.97
CA LYS A 225 4.71 -8.80 -42.29
C LYS A 225 3.55 -9.79 -42.21
N ILE A 226 2.41 -9.47 -42.79
CA ILE A 226 1.22 -10.34 -42.71
C ILE A 226 1.41 -11.56 -43.62
N HIS A 227 1.22 -12.74 -43.05
CA HIS A 227 1.05 -14.00 -43.78
C HIS A 227 -0.42 -14.37 -43.73
N ALA A 228 -1.17 -13.93 -44.73
CA ALA A 228 -2.59 -14.21 -44.87
C ALA A 228 -2.83 -15.72 -45.03
N VAL A 229 -3.80 -16.25 -44.30
CA VAL A 229 -4.22 -17.66 -44.37
C VAL A 229 -5.74 -17.76 -44.37
N ASP A 230 -6.27 -18.85 -44.91
CA ASP A 230 -7.71 -19.06 -45.03
C ASP A 230 -8.37 -19.62 -43.76
N SER A 231 -7.59 -20.23 -42.85
CA SER A 231 -8.10 -20.80 -41.60
C SER A 231 -7.09 -20.72 -40.45
N PHE A 232 -7.58 -20.82 -39.20
CA PHE A 232 -6.71 -20.85 -38.01
C PHE A 232 -5.74 -22.02 -38.02
N LEU A 233 -6.16 -23.17 -38.58
CA LEU A 233 -5.28 -24.35 -38.70
C LEU A 233 -4.11 -24.08 -39.65
N GLU A 234 -4.36 -23.46 -40.81
CA GLU A 234 -3.30 -23.08 -41.74
C GLU A 234 -2.35 -22.05 -41.11
N GLY A 235 -2.86 -21.13 -40.29
CA GLY A 235 -2.03 -20.21 -39.51
C GLY A 235 -1.09 -20.92 -38.53
N LEU A 236 -1.59 -21.91 -37.80
CA LEU A 236 -0.77 -22.71 -36.88
C LEU A 236 0.27 -23.56 -37.63
N LYS A 237 -0.12 -24.18 -38.76
CA LYS A 237 0.80 -24.93 -39.62
C LYS A 237 1.90 -24.03 -40.19
N ALA A 238 1.57 -22.79 -40.58
CA ALA A 238 2.55 -21.83 -41.08
C ALA A 238 3.63 -21.52 -40.01
N VAL A 239 3.24 -21.41 -38.74
CA VAL A 239 4.20 -21.24 -37.63
C VAL A 239 5.02 -22.51 -37.41
N ALA A 240 4.38 -23.68 -37.36
CA ALA A 240 5.05 -24.97 -37.20
C ALA A 240 6.10 -25.22 -38.31
N ASN A 241 5.76 -24.86 -39.54
CA ASN A 241 6.61 -24.97 -40.73
C ASN A 241 7.61 -23.81 -40.90
N ARG A 242 7.73 -22.91 -39.92
CA ARG A 242 8.62 -21.73 -39.94
C ARG A 242 8.36 -20.77 -41.13
N GLN A 243 7.15 -20.79 -41.68
CA GLN A 243 6.71 -19.85 -42.71
C GLN A 243 6.23 -18.53 -42.12
N ALA A 244 5.86 -18.52 -40.83
CA ALA A 244 5.58 -17.34 -40.01
C ALA A 244 6.28 -17.46 -38.64
N ASP A 245 6.61 -16.33 -38.02
CA ASP A 245 7.25 -16.27 -36.69
C ASP A 245 6.25 -16.56 -35.56
N ALA A 246 4.99 -16.15 -35.75
CA ALA A 246 3.88 -16.39 -34.84
C ALA A 246 2.53 -16.38 -35.58
N ALA A 247 1.50 -16.92 -34.94
CA ALA A 247 0.10 -16.84 -35.37
C ALA A 247 -0.71 -16.17 -34.27
N ILE A 248 -1.68 -15.34 -34.66
CA ILE A 248 -2.66 -14.80 -33.71
C ILE A 248 -3.94 -15.59 -33.87
N THR A 249 -4.44 -16.13 -32.76
CA THR A 249 -5.68 -16.92 -32.72
C THR A 249 -6.37 -16.73 -31.37
N PHE A 250 -7.45 -17.45 -31.12
CA PHE A 250 -8.12 -17.46 -29.83
C PHE A 250 -7.63 -18.60 -28.95
N THR A 251 -7.57 -18.39 -27.63
CA THR A 251 -6.99 -19.37 -26.69
C THR A 251 -7.58 -20.77 -26.86
N GLY A 252 -8.91 -20.88 -26.88
CA GLY A 252 -9.61 -22.16 -27.06
C GLY A 252 -9.36 -22.81 -28.42
N THR A 253 -9.40 -22.02 -29.50
CA THR A 253 -9.14 -22.47 -30.87
C THR A 253 -7.72 -22.95 -31.07
N GLY A 254 -6.74 -22.17 -30.61
CA GLY A 254 -5.33 -22.52 -30.65
C GLY A 254 -5.04 -23.82 -29.90
N HIS A 255 -5.54 -23.94 -28.66
CA HIS A 255 -5.34 -25.14 -27.86
C HIS A 255 -6.00 -26.39 -28.48
N PHE A 256 -7.25 -26.27 -28.92
CA PHE A 256 -7.98 -27.37 -29.57
C PHE A 256 -7.27 -27.86 -30.83
N LEU A 257 -6.89 -26.96 -31.73
CA LEU A 257 -6.24 -27.31 -32.99
C LEU A 257 -4.82 -27.85 -32.79
N ILE A 258 -4.05 -27.29 -31.85
CA ILE A 258 -2.73 -27.83 -31.50
C ILE A 258 -2.83 -29.28 -31.04
N ASN A 259 -3.80 -29.59 -30.15
CA ASN A 259 -3.99 -30.94 -29.64
C ASN A 259 -4.53 -31.89 -30.72
N ARG A 260 -5.60 -31.50 -31.44
CA ARG A 260 -6.24 -32.33 -32.47
C ARG A 260 -5.27 -32.70 -33.61
N HIS A 261 -4.42 -31.76 -34.03
CA HIS A 261 -3.47 -31.95 -35.13
C HIS A 261 -2.04 -32.26 -34.67
N GLN A 262 -1.84 -32.56 -33.37
CA GLN A 262 -0.54 -32.95 -32.79
C GLN A 262 0.60 -31.97 -33.09
N LEU A 263 0.33 -30.66 -33.08
CA LEU A 263 1.32 -29.60 -33.30
C LEU A 263 2.11 -29.29 -32.00
N SER A 264 2.72 -30.31 -31.42
CA SER A 264 3.32 -30.28 -30.07
C SER A 264 4.50 -29.30 -29.91
N ASP A 265 5.08 -28.85 -31.02
CA ASP A 265 6.16 -27.85 -31.04
C ASP A 265 5.66 -26.42 -30.84
N LEU A 266 4.34 -26.19 -30.80
CA LEU A 266 3.74 -24.88 -30.59
C LEU A 266 3.38 -24.64 -29.13
N ASN A 267 3.41 -23.38 -28.70
CA ASN A 267 2.92 -22.93 -27.41
C ASN A 267 2.28 -21.54 -27.50
N ILE A 268 1.44 -21.23 -26.53
CA ILE A 268 0.95 -19.86 -26.31
C ILE A 268 2.11 -19.06 -25.71
N ALA A 269 2.56 -18.04 -26.43
CA ALA A 269 3.68 -17.18 -26.02
C ALA A 269 3.22 -16.00 -25.16
N ALA A 270 2.08 -15.41 -25.51
CA ALA A 270 1.52 -14.26 -24.82
C ALA A 270 0.02 -14.12 -25.13
N PHE A 271 -0.70 -13.41 -24.27
CA PHE A 271 -1.99 -12.87 -24.65
C PHE A 271 -1.80 -11.68 -25.60
N TYR A 272 -2.56 -11.69 -26.70
CA TYR A 272 -2.69 -10.51 -27.55
C TYR A 272 -3.71 -9.55 -26.92
N ASP A 273 -4.85 -10.07 -26.48
CA ASP A 273 -5.95 -9.28 -25.95
C ASP A 273 -6.90 -10.15 -25.10
N HIS A 274 -7.33 -9.66 -23.93
CA HIS A 274 -8.15 -10.41 -22.99
C HIS A 274 -9.64 -10.10 -23.20
N ASN A 275 -10.48 -11.15 -23.28
CA ASN A 275 -11.96 -11.03 -23.34
C ASN A 275 -12.48 -10.00 -24.37
N SER A 276 -11.80 -9.87 -25.51
CA SER A 276 -11.96 -8.73 -26.41
C SER A 276 -12.77 -9.01 -27.67
N ALA A 277 -13.27 -10.25 -27.81
CA ALA A 277 -14.10 -10.68 -28.93
C ALA A 277 -15.27 -11.56 -28.45
N ASN A 278 -15.93 -11.13 -27.38
CA ASN A 278 -17.06 -11.87 -26.83
C ASN A 278 -18.22 -11.88 -27.83
N GLU A 279 -18.83 -13.05 -28.02
CA GLU A 279 -19.88 -13.26 -29.02
C GLU A 279 -21.26 -13.29 -28.41
N SER A 280 -22.17 -12.64 -29.12
CA SER A 280 -23.58 -12.57 -28.86
C SER A 280 -24.33 -13.26 -29.99
N ILE A 281 -25.59 -13.59 -29.74
CA ILE A 281 -26.51 -13.93 -30.83
C ILE A 281 -26.91 -12.61 -31.48
N ALA A 282 -26.73 -12.50 -32.80
CA ALA A 282 -27.22 -11.38 -33.59
C ALA A 282 -28.60 -11.73 -34.17
N ILE A 283 -29.55 -10.81 -34.02
CA ILE A 283 -30.93 -10.96 -34.45
C ILE A 283 -31.27 -9.82 -35.41
N ARG A 284 -31.96 -10.12 -36.51
CA ARG A 284 -32.49 -9.08 -37.41
C ARG A 284 -33.31 -8.02 -36.66
N LYS A 285 -33.08 -6.75 -37.01
CA LYS A 285 -33.61 -5.60 -36.26
C LYS A 285 -35.13 -5.39 -36.33
N ASP A 286 -35.80 -6.02 -37.29
CA ASP A 286 -37.25 -5.99 -37.38
C ASP A 286 -37.96 -7.03 -36.51
N TRP A 287 -37.21 -7.87 -35.76
CA TRP A 287 -37.74 -8.84 -34.78
C TRP A 287 -37.20 -8.55 -33.35
N PRO A 288 -37.59 -7.43 -32.72
CA PRO A 288 -37.15 -7.08 -31.36
C PRO A 288 -37.63 -8.08 -30.30
N GLU A 289 -38.80 -8.71 -30.50
CA GLU A 289 -39.35 -9.70 -29.59
C GLU A 289 -38.44 -10.93 -29.50
N LEU A 290 -37.90 -11.39 -30.65
CA LEU A 290 -36.97 -12.52 -30.68
C LEU A 290 -35.67 -12.22 -29.91
N ALA A 291 -35.17 -10.99 -29.98
CA ALA A 291 -33.99 -10.60 -29.21
C ALA A 291 -34.24 -10.70 -27.70
N SER A 292 -35.40 -10.23 -27.23
CA SER A 292 -35.82 -10.35 -25.82
C SER A 292 -36.02 -11.81 -25.41
N ILE A 293 -36.69 -12.61 -26.23
CA ILE A 293 -36.93 -14.04 -25.99
C ILE A 293 -35.61 -14.82 -25.87
N LEU A 294 -34.68 -14.61 -26.78
CA LEU A 294 -33.38 -15.29 -26.76
C LEU A 294 -32.52 -14.84 -25.56
N GLN A 295 -32.60 -13.56 -25.16
CA GLN A 295 -31.96 -13.08 -23.95
C GLN A 295 -32.50 -13.79 -22.71
N LYS A 296 -33.83 -13.85 -22.54
CA LYS A 296 -34.48 -14.57 -21.42
C LYS A 296 -34.16 -16.07 -21.44
N GLY A 297 -34.06 -16.65 -22.63
CA GLY A 297 -33.58 -18.02 -22.81
C GLY A 297 -32.17 -18.21 -22.27
N LEU A 298 -31.22 -17.35 -22.65
CA LEU A 298 -29.84 -17.38 -22.17
C LEU A 298 -29.72 -17.13 -20.66
N ASP A 299 -30.57 -16.28 -20.09
CA ASP A 299 -30.59 -15.96 -18.65
C ASP A 299 -31.15 -17.13 -17.81
N SER A 300 -31.96 -17.99 -18.43
CA SER A 300 -32.47 -19.20 -17.78
C SER A 300 -31.40 -20.29 -17.61
N LEU A 301 -30.41 -20.32 -18.50
CA LEU A 301 -29.34 -21.33 -18.49
C LEU A 301 -28.41 -21.08 -17.29
N SER A 302 -28.22 -22.09 -16.45
CA SER A 302 -27.36 -21.97 -15.27
C SER A 302 -25.89 -21.89 -15.66
N SER A 303 -25.06 -21.37 -14.76
CA SER A 303 -23.62 -21.32 -14.96
C SER A 303 -23.03 -22.72 -15.09
N GLU A 304 -23.57 -23.70 -14.35
CA GLU A 304 -23.15 -25.11 -14.39
C GLU A 304 -23.48 -25.76 -15.75
N GLU A 305 -24.64 -25.46 -16.34
CA GLU A 305 -25.01 -25.97 -17.66
C GLU A 305 -24.10 -25.40 -18.77
N LYS A 306 -23.84 -24.08 -18.73
CA LYS A 306 -22.92 -23.42 -19.66
C LYS A 306 -21.50 -23.97 -19.52
N GLN A 307 -21.05 -24.17 -18.28
CA GLN A 307 -19.73 -24.71 -17.96
C GLN A 307 -19.59 -26.17 -18.38
N ALA A 308 -20.60 -27.01 -18.15
CA ALA A 308 -20.57 -28.43 -18.56
C ALA A 308 -20.47 -28.59 -20.08
N ILE A 309 -21.19 -27.76 -20.85
CA ILE A 309 -21.04 -27.72 -22.31
C ILE A 309 -19.64 -27.25 -22.68
N PHE A 310 -19.13 -26.19 -22.05
CA PHE A 310 -17.79 -25.68 -22.35
C PHE A 310 -16.67 -26.71 -22.06
N GLU A 311 -16.72 -27.39 -20.92
CA GLU A 311 -15.75 -28.42 -20.49
C GLU A 311 -15.72 -29.66 -21.39
N LYS A 312 -16.83 -29.97 -22.08
CA LYS A 312 -16.88 -31.06 -23.06
C LYS A 312 -16.01 -30.79 -24.28
N TRP A 313 -15.88 -29.53 -24.66
CA TRP A 313 -15.26 -29.08 -25.91
C TRP A 313 -13.86 -28.48 -25.71
N VAL A 314 -13.58 -27.94 -24.53
CA VAL A 314 -12.28 -27.34 -24.18
C VAL A 314 -11.55 -28.27 -23.20
N PRO A 315 -10.40 -28.86 -23.58
CA PRO A 315 -9.62 -29.70 -22.69
C PRO A 315 -9.32 -28.96 -21.39
N LYS A 316 -9.53 -29.61 -20.24
CA LYS A 316 -9.05 -29.08 -18.95
C LYS A 316 -7.55 -28.85 -19.10
N VAL A 317 -7.16 -27.58 -19.15
CA VAL A 317 -5.76 -27.22 -18.94
C VAL A 317 -5.48 -27.73 -17.53
N GLU A 318 -4.70 -28.80 -17.41
CA GLU A 318 -4.06 -29.13 -16.15
C GLU A 318 -3.24 -27.89 -15.81
N THR A 319 -3.84 -27.02 -14.99
CA THR A 319 -3.08 -26.07 -14.23
C THR A 319 -2.07 -26.95 -13.52
N VAL A 320 -0.79 -26.73 -13.82
CA VAL A 320 0.26 -27.20 -12.92
C VAL A 320 -0.09 -26.53 -11.61
N VAL A 321 -0.81 -27.24 -10.74
CA VAL A 321 -0.99 -26.87 -9.36
C VAL A 321 0.44 -26.87 -8.87
N THR A 322 1.03 -25.68 -8.78
CA THR A 322 2.28 -25.49 -8.08
C THR A 322 2.06 -26.12 -6.74
N ASP A 323 2.70 -27.28 -6.53
CA ASP A 323 2.54 -28.06 -5.33
C ASP A 323 3.08 -27.20 -4.19
N TYR A 324 2.20 -26.46 -3.54
CA TYR A 324 2.54 -25.54 -2.46
C TYR A 324 3.17 -26.31 -1.29
N VAL A 325 2.96 -27.63 -1.21
CA VAL A 325 3.67 -28.51 -0.28
C VAL A 325 5.12 -28.71 -0.73
N LEU A 326 5.39 -28.90 -2.01
CA LEU A 326 6.75 -28.98 -2.56
C LEU A 326 7.48 -27.64 -2.44
N ILE A 327 6.81 -26.52 -2.74
CA ILE A 327 7.37 -25.17 -2.55
C ILE A 327 7.62 -24.93 -1.06
N GLY A 328 6.67 -25.26 -0.19
CA GLY A 328 6.84 -25.18 1.26
C GLY A 328 8.02 -26.03 1.77
N LYS A 329 8.22 -27.24 1.23
CA LYS A 329 9.38 -28.10 1.53
C LYS A 329 10.69 -27.50 1.05
N ILE A 330 10.72 -26.90 -0.15
CA ILE A 330 11.91 -26.22 -0.69
C ILE A 330 12.25 -24.98 0.15
N VAL A 331 11.24 -24.18 0.50
CA VAL A 331 11.41 -22.99 1.34
C VAL A 331 11.87 -23.38 2.74
N ALA A 332 11.30 -24.43 3.34
CA ALA A 332 11.74 -24.95 4.63
C ALA A 332 13.17 -25.50 4.60
N ALA A 333 13.55 -26.21 3.52
CA ALA A 333 14.93 -26.68 3.32
C ALA A 333 15.91 -25.50 3.16
N PHE A 334 15.53 -24.47 2.40
CA PHE A 334 16.32 -23.24 2.27
C PHE A 334 16.44 -22.51 3.61
N ALA A 335 15.36 -22.34 4.35
CA ALA A 335 15.36 -21.72 5.67
C ALA A 335 16.22 -22.48 6.67
N PHE A 336 16.22 -23.83 6.62
CA PHE A 336 17.09 -24.66 7.45
C PHE A 336 18.58 -24.49 7.09
N VAL A 337 18.91 -24.47 5.79
CA VAL A 337 20.29 -24.19 5.34
C VAL A 337 20.73 -22.79 5.77
N LEU A 338 19.85 -21.79 5.65
CA LEU A 338 20.09 -20.42 6.09
C LEU A 338 20.30 -20.34 7.60
N LEU A 339 19.52 -21.07 8.39
CA LEU A 339 19.67 -21.17 9.84
C LEU A 339 21.00 -21.82 10.22
N VAL A 340 21.38 -22.92 9.58
CA VAL A 340 22.68 -23.58 9.80
C VAL A 340 23.83 -22.65 9.42
N MET A 341 23.70 -21.91 8.32
CA MET A 341 24.69 -20.92 7.87
C MET A 341 24.79 -19.74 8.85
N LEU A 342 23.67 -19.25 9.38
CA LEU A 342 23.62 -18.23 10.43
C LEU A 342 24.27 -18.70 11.73
N LEU A 343 23.92 -19.91 12.19
CA LEU A 343 24.53 -20.52 13.37
C LEU A 343 26.03 -20.75 13.16
N TRP A 344 26.45 -21.11 11.95
CA TRP A 344 27.86 -21.22 11.59
C TRP A 344 28.55 -19.86 11.58
N ILE A 345 27.94 -18.81 11.03
CA ILE A 345 28.47 -17.44 11.09
C ILE A 345 28.62 -16.99 12.54
N VAL A 346 27.64 -17.26 13.40
CA VAL A 346 27.72 -16.96 14.83
C VAL A 346 28.83 -17.77 15.50
N GLN A 347 28.97 -19.05 15.19
CA GLN A 347 30.01 -19.91 15.74
C GLN A 347 31.41 -19.51 15.26
N VAL A 348 31.57 -19.16 13.98
CA VAL A 348 32.81 -18.64 13.39
C VAL A 348 33.14 -17.28 13.99
N ARG A 349 32.16 -16.38 14.17
CA ARG A 349 32.36 -15.11 14.90
C ARG A 349 32.77 -15.37 16.35
N ARG A 350 32.21 -16.37 17.03
CA ARG A 350 32.63 -16.77 18.38
C ARG A 350 34.05 -17.35 18.40
N GLN A 351 34.42 -18.18 17.42
CA GLN A 351 35.77 -18.72 17.30
C GLN A 351 36.79 -17.65 16.91
N ASN A 352 36.46 -16.75 16.00
CA ASN A 352 37.27 -15.59 15.65
C ASN A 352 37.45 -14.69 16.87
N ARG A 353 36.38 -14.40 17.62
CA ARG A 353 36.49 -13.70 18.91
C ARG A 353 37.39 -14.44 19.90
N ARG A 354 37.35 -15.78 19.98
CA ARG A 354 38.27 -16.55 20.84
C ARG A 354 39.71 -16.52 20.37
N ILE A 355 39.96 -16.49 19.06
CA ILE A 355 41.30 -16.40 18.47
C ILE A 355 41.86 -14.99 18.60
N GLU A 356 41.00 -13.97 18.44
CA GLU A 356 41.30 -12.57 18.68
C GLU A 356 41.57 -12.37 20.17
N GLN A 357 40.73 -12.91 21.06
CA GLN A 357 40.99 -12.99 22.50
C GLN A 357 42.28 -13.74 22.83
N SER A 358 42.64 -14.85 22.16
CA SER A 358 43.91 -15.54 22.44
C SER A 358 45.13 -14.81 21.88
N LYS A 359 44.99 -14.09 20.75
CA LYS A 359 46.05 -13.22 20.21
C LYS A 359 46.23 -12.00 21.08
N ASP A 360 45.14 -11.42 21.55
CA ASP A 360 45.11 -10.34 22.50
C ASP A 360 45.67 -10.83 23.83
N GLU A 361 45.31 -12.01 24.35
CA GLU A 361 45.89 -12.60 25.58
C GLU A 361 47.41 -12.83 25.47
N VAL A 362 47.93 -13.23 24.30
CA VAL A 362 49.38 -13.43 24.08
C VAL A 362 50.12 -12.10 23.89
N LEU A 363 49.49 -11.12 23.23
CA LEU A 363 50.03 -9.77 23.06
C LEU A 363 49.98 -8.99 24.39
N LEU A 364 48.88 -9.17 25.13
CA LEU A 364 48.61 -8.66 26.46
C LEU A 364 49.51 -9.34 27.48
N ALA A 365 49.84 -10.64 27.39
CA ALA A 365 50.81 -11.29 28.30
C ALA A 365 52.23 -10.75 28.12
N ASN A 366 52.64 -10.48 26.88
CA ASN A 366 53.94 -9.86 26.57
C ASN A 366 53.99 -8.37 26.95
N GLN A 367 52.88 -7.64 26.76
CA GLN A 367 52.74 -6.27 27.27
C GLN A 367 52.57 -6.24 28.79
N GLN A 368 51.95 -7.24 29.41
CA GLN A 368 51.75 -7.39 30.86
C GLN A 368 53.06 -7.67 31.58
N LEU A 369 54.06 -8.32 30.97
CA LEU A 369 55.36 -8.49 31.63
C LEU A 369 56.16 -7.18 31.71
N VAL A 370 56.07 -6.35 30.67
CA VAL A 370 56.71 -5.02 30.64
C VAL A 370 55.89 -4.00 31.44
N ASN A 371 54.56 -4.11 31.39
CA ASN A 371 53.66 -3.30 32.19
C ASN A 371 53.72 -3.69 33.65
N LEU A 372 53.73 -4.97 34.08
CA LEU A 372 53.84 -5.37 35.51
C LEU A 372 55.03 -4.72 36.20
N GLN A 373 56.14 -4.56 35.48
CA GLN A 373 57.36 -3.98 36.01
C GLN A 373 57.21 -2.47 36.28
N ASN A 374 56.57 -1.74 35.36
CA ASN A 374 56.25 -0.31 35.52
C ASN A 374 54.99 -0.09 36.38
N GLU A 375 54.09 -1.07 36.41
CA GLU A 375 52.80 -1.11 37.10
C GLU A 375 52.99 -1.50 38.55
N LEU A 376 54.08 -2.16 38.96
CA LEU A 376 54.44 -2.36 40.38
C LEU A 376 54.98 -1.08 41.03
N GLU A 377 55.79 -0.30 40.30
CA GLU A 377 56.24 1.03 40.74
C GLU A 377 55.07 2.02 40.74
N ASN A 378 54.25 2.03 39.67
CA ASN A 378 53.02 2.79 39.64
C ASN A 378 51.97 2.24 40.62
N LEU A 379 51.88 0.93 40.96
CA LEU A 379 50.87 0.38 41.89
C LEU A 379 51.03 0.96 43.28
N VAL A 380 52.25 1.25 43.70
CA VAL A 380 52.53 1.78 45.04
C VAL A 380 52.04 3.24 45.13
N GLU A 381 52.24 4.01 44.05
CA GLU A 381 51.81 5.40 43.91
C GLU A 381 50.30 5.51 43.56
N GLN A 382 49.80 4.57 42.77
CA GLN A 382 48.44 4.44 42.28
C GLN A 382 47.54 3.79 43.33
N ARG A 383 47.99 2.88 44.22
CA ARG A 383 47.16 2.42 45.36
C ARG A 383 46.92 3.51 46.39
N THR A 384 47.87 4.44 46.55
CA THR A 384 47.68 5.63 47.40
C THR A 384 46.77 6.67 46.72
N ALA A 385 46.83 6.81 45.40
CA ALA A 385 45.92 7.66 44.62
C ALA A 385 44.53 7.03 44.39
N GLU A 386 44.42 5.72 44.19
CA GLU A 386 43.21 4.92 43.99
C GLU A 386 42.42 4.76 45.29
N LEU A 387 43.06 4.71 46.46
CA LEU A 387 42.30 4.79 47.71
C LEU A 387 41.56 6.14 47.79
N LYS A 388 42.23 7.25 47.46
CA LYS A 388 41.65 8.60 47.42
C LYS A 388 40.62 8.77 46.29
N ALA A 389 40.89 8.23 45.11
CA ALA A 389 40.02 8.31 43.94
C ALA A 389 38.82 7.36 44.03
N SER A 390 38.99 6.18 44.67
CA SER A 390 37.88 5.28 45.03
C SER A 390 37.00 5.94 46.08
N GLU A 391 37.57 6.57 47.12
CA GLU A 391 36.80 7.31 48.12
C GLU A 391 36.06 8.51 47.51
N GLN A 392 36.67 9.26 46.58
CA GLN A 392 36.02 10.32 45.80
C GLN A 392 34.99 9.79 44.79
N LYS A 393 35.22 8.63 44.16
CA LYS A 393 34.29 8.00 43.21
C LYS A 393 33.08 7.39 43.94
N TYR A 394 33.27 6.76 45.09
CA TYR A 394 32.19 6.34 45.97
C TYR A 394 31.41 7.55 46.51
N ARG A 395 32.09 8.63 46.93
CA ARG A 395 31.42 9.90 47.29
C ARG A 395 30.61 10.48 46.13
N SER A 396 31.16 10.53 44.92
CA SER A 396 30.48 11.05 43.73
C SER A 396 29.29 10.17 43.29
N LEU A 397 29.41 8.85 43.38
CA LEU A 397 28.29 7.93 43.14
C LEU A 397 27.17 8.12 44.18
N VAL A 398 27.53 8.25 45.46
CA VAL A 398 26.56 8.53 46.53
C VAL A 398 25.95 9.94 46.40
N GLU A 399 26.71 10.93 45.94
CA GLU A 399 26.23 12.30 45.69
C GLU A 399 25.30 12.39 44.48
N ASN A 400 25.58 11.66 43.39
CA ASN A 400 24.71 11.61 42.22
C ASN A 400 23.37 10.92 42.51
N LEU A 401 23.35 9.93 43.40
CA LEU A 401 22.13 9.20 43.79
C LEU A 401 21.22 9.99 44.75
N ARG A 402 21.63 11.18 45.25
CA ARG A 402 20.88 11.94 46.27
C ARG A 402 19.50 12.44 45.84
N HIS A 403 19.22 12.47 44.55
CA HIS A 403 17.95 12.94 44.00
C HIS A 403 17.01 11.79 43.60
N GLU A 404 17.49 10.54 43.63
CA GLU A 404 16.73 9.38 43.17
C GLU A 404 16.63 8.27 44.22
N TYR A 405 17.56 8.21 45.18
CA TYR A 405 17.61 7.18 46.21
C TYR A 405 17.85 7.77 47.60
N PHE A 406 17.16 7.21 48.59
CA PHE A 406 17.51 7.37 50.00
C PHE A 406 17.61 6.00 50.69
N PHE A 407 18.52 5.92 51.65
CA PHE A 407 18.80 4.72 52.43
C PHE A 407 18.24 4.88 53.82
N TYR A 408 17.75 3.80 54.41
CA TYR A 408 17.28 3.81 55.79
C TYR A 408 17.61 2.51 56.52
N ARG A 409 17.56 2.56 57.84
CA ARG A 409 17.73 1.40 58.71
C ARG A 409 16.60 1.34 59.72
N GLN A 410 16.07 0.15 59.94
CA GLN A 410 15.12 -0.15 60.99
C GLN A 410 15.74 -1.06 62.06
N ASP A 411 15.29 -0.89 63.30
CA ASP A 411 15.60 -1.80 64.39
C ASP A 411 14.74 -3.08 64.34
N PRO A 412 14.98 -4.06 65.23
CA PRO A 412 14.17 -5.29 65.29
C PRO A 412 12.69 -5.09 65.62
N SER A 413 12.28 -3.88 66.03
CA SER A 413 10.88 -3.52 66.29
C SER A 413 10.21 -2.84 65.08
N GLY A 414 10.94 -2.66 63.97
CA GLY A 414 10.44 -2.03 62.75
C GLY A 414 10.48 -0.50 62.79
N LEU A 415 11.17 0.11 63.77
CA LEU A 415 11.30 1.57 63.87
C LEU A 415 12.53 2.06 63.13
N LEU A 416 12.38 3.15 62.36
CA LEU A 416 13.50 3.80 61.69
C LEU A 416 14.52 4.33 62.72
N THR A 417 15.77 3.90 62.59
CA THR A 417 16.91 4.36 63.41
C THR A 417 17.87 5.25 62.64
N TYR A 418 17.82 5.19 61.30
CA TYR A 418 18.60 6.02 60.41
C TYR A 418 17.86 6.22 59.10
N VAL A 419 17.95 7.42 58.54
CA VAL A 419 17.61 7.72 57.16
C VAL A 419 18.69 8.65 56.60
N SER A 420 19.08 8.43 55.35
CA SER A 420 20.09 9.25 54.69
C SER A 420 19.55 10.66 54.39
N PRO A 421 20.39 11.71 54.42
CA PRO A 421 19.98 13.08 54.10
C PRO A 421 19.32 13.29 52.73
N SER A 422 19.49 12.35 51.79
CA SER A 422 18.81 12.36 50.48
C SER A 422 17.28 12.45 50.60
N VAL A 423 16.69 12.00 51.71
CA VAL A 423 15.25 12.10 51.95
C VAL A 423 14.76 13.56 51.91
N SER A 424 15.60 14.52 52.32
CA SER A 424 15.27 15.95 52.25
C SER A 424 15.28 16.50 50.84
N ASN A 425 16.07 15.92 49.94
CA ASN A 425 16.07 16.33 48.54
C ASN A 425 14.89 15.74 47.76
N ILE A 426 14.51 14.50 48.10
CA ILE A 426 13.48 13.74 47.38
C ILE A 426 12.08 14.10 47.88
N LEU A 427 11.88 14.12 49.21
CA LEU A 427 10.56 14.33 49.83
C LEU A 427 10.45 15.67 50.59
N GLY A 428 11.52 16.45 50.68
CA GLY A 428 11.53 17.75 51.37
C GLY A 428 11.51 17.71 52.90
N TYR A 429 11.33 16.53 53.52
CA TYR A 429 11.35 16.38 54.98
C TYR A 429 12.78 16.35 55.55
N SER A 430 12.95 16.88 56.77
CA SER A 430 14.21 16.69 57.50
C SER A 430 14.38 15.23 57.93
N THR A 431 15.63 14.80 58.15
CA THR A 431 15.92 13.42 58.57
C THR A 431 15.23 13.04 59.89
N GLU A 432 15.20 13.97 60.84
CA GLU A 432 14.59 13.80 62.15
C GLU A 432 13.06 13.70 62.06
N GLU A 433 12.46 14.55 61.22
CA GLU A 433 11.02 14.56 60.97
C GLU A 433 10.56 13.28 60.26
N PHE A 434 11.31 12.83 59.25
CA PHE A 434 11.00 11.60 58.54
C PHE A 434 11.12 10.38 59.45
N ILE A 435 12.19 10.27 60.24
CA ILE A 435 12.34 9.18 61.21
C ILE A 435 11.17 9.12 62.19
N ALA A 436 10.74 10.28 62.71
CA ALA A 436 9.65 10.36 63.68
C ALA A 436 8.28 10.04 63.10
N ASN A 437 7.99 10.52 61.88
CA ASN A 437 6.62 10.61 61.35
C ASN A 437 6.41 9.94 59.98
N HIS A 438 7.35 9.15 59.45
CA HIS A 438 7.24 8.52 58.12
C HIS A 438 5.90 7.82 57.83
N ARG A 439 5.24 7.26 58.85
CA ARG A 439 3.92 6.62 58.69
C ARG A 439 2.79 7.61 58.42
N ASP A 440 2.90 8.83 58.91
CA ASP A 440 1.89 9.89 58.73
C ASP A 440 1.95 10.49 57.32
N PHE A 441 3.04 10.24 56.58
CA PHE A 441 3.22 10.71 55.20
C PHE A 441 2.72 9.72 54.15
N LEU A 442 2.30 8.52 54.56
CA LEU A 442 1.70 7.54 53.66
C LEU A 442 0.33 8.03 53.18
N THR A 443 0.01 7.79 51.90
CA THR A 443 -1.34 7.99 51.37
C THR A 443 -2.27 6.82 51.74
N ASP A 444 -3.57 6.97 51.49
CA ASP A 444 -4.59 5.91 51.65
C ASP A 444 -4.52 4.82 50.55
N ASN A 445 -3.44 4.77 49.76
CA ASN A 445 -3.29 3.84 48.65
C ASN A 445 -3.26 2.38 49.11
N PRO A 446 -4.00 1.46 48.45
CA PRO A 446 -3.96 0.04 48.77
C PRO A 446 -2.56 -0.60 48.76
N ALA A 447 -1.61 -0.04 48.00
CA ALA A 447 -0.21 -0.49 47.98
C ALA A 447 0.45 -0.37 49.37
N ASN A 448 0.10 0.66 50.13
CA ASN A 448 0.68 0.95 51.45
C ASN A 448 0.21 -0.05 52.54
N LEU A 449 -0.88 -0.79 52.30
CA LEU A 449 -1.44 -1.73 53.27
C LEU A 449 -0.51 -2.91 53.60
N ASN A 450 0.48 -3.20 52.74
CA ASN A 450 1.38 -4.34 52.90
C ASN A 450 2.73 -4.01 53.55
N ILE A 451 3.01 -2.74 53.85
CA ILE A 451 4.32 -2.29 54.36
C ILE A 451 4.70 -3.04 55.65
N ASP A 452 3.79 -3.09 56.62
CA ASP A 452 4.02 -3.77 57.91
C ASP A 452 4.27 -5.27 57.72
N LYS A 453 3.50 -5.90 56.84
CA LYS A 453 3.65 -7.33 56.52
C LYS A 453 5.00 -7.62 55.87
N ASN A 454 5.45 -6.77 54.94
CA ASN A 454 6.71 -6.94 54.24
C ASN A 454 7.90 -6.75 55.18
N THR A 455 7.82 -5.73 56.05
CA THR A 455 8.81 -5.47 57.10
C THR A 455 8.94 -6.66 58.07
N ASP A 456 7.81 -7.21 58.54
CA ASP A 456 7.76 -8.38 59.43
C ASP A 456 8.39 -9.64 58.81
N LEU A 457 8.17 -9.86 57.51
CA LEU A 457 8.74 -10.99 56.79
C LEU A 457 10.26 -10.82 56.59
N CYS A 458 10.71 -9.60 56.30
CA CYS A 458 12.12 -9.28 56.20
C CYS A 458 12.85 -9.50 57.54
N LEU A 459 12.26 -9.06 58.65
CA LEU A 459 12.78 -9.30 60.01
C LEU A 459 12.90 -10.79 60.37
N LYS A 460 12.07 -11.66 59.76
CA LYS A 460 12.17 -13.13 59.88
C LYS A 460 13.24 -13.76 58.97
N GLY A 461 14.03 -12.93 58.28
CA GLY A 461 15.08 -13.37 57.37
C GLY A 461 14.57 -13.81 55.99
N MET A 462 13.32 -13.50 55.64
CA MET A 462 12.75 -13.82 54.34
C MET A 462 12.88 -12.60 53.41
N PRO A 463 13.75 -12.63 52.40
CA PRO A 463 13.88 -11.52 51.46
C PRO A 463 12.55 -11.29 50.73
N GLN A 464 12.11 -10.04 50.69
CA GLN A 464 10.91 -9.65 49.94
C GLN A 464 11.30 -9.12 48.56
N PRO A 465 10.49 -9.39 47.51
CA PRO A 465 10.64 -8.66 46.26
C PRO A 465 10.42 -7.15 46.51
N PRO A 466 11.00 -6.28 45.68
CA PRO A 466 10.74 -4.84 45.76
C PRO A 466 9.23 -4.57 45.74
N TYR A 467 8.80 -3.62 46.55
CA TYR A 467 7.40 -3.22 46.65
C TYR A 467 7.26 -1.70 46.57
N GLU A 468 6.10 -1.25 46.12
CA GLU A 468 5.86 0.17 45.89
C GLU A 468 5.11 0.79 47.08
N VAL A 469 5.47 2.02 47.41
CA VAL A 469 4.88 2.84 48.47
C VAL A 469 4.56 4.21 47.90
N GLU A 470 3.37 4.72 48.20
CA GLU A 470 2.95 6.06 47.79
C GLU A 470 2.95 7.00 49.01
N VAL A 471 3.68 8.11 48.92
CA VAL A 471 3.87 9.05 50.02
C VAL A 471 3.64 10.49 49.58
N TYR A 472 3.22 11.34 50.51
CA TYR A 472 3.27 12.79 50.33
C TYR A 472 4.68 13.32 50.58
N ASP A 473 5.07 14.34 49.83
CA ASP A 473 6.20 15.20 50.15
C ASP A 473 5.79 16.34 51.11
N SER A 474 6.77 17.13 51.55
CA SER A 474 6.55 18.28 52.42
C SER A 474 5.62 19.37 51.84
N ASN A 475 5.38 19.39 50.53
CA ASN A 475 4.49 20.33 49.85
C ASN A 475 3.10 19.73 49.54
N GLY A 476 2.88 18.45 49.84
CA GLY A 476 1.65 17.70 49.55
C GLY A 476 1.59 17.08 48.14
N TYR A 477 2.70 17.06 47.40
CA TYR A 477 2.84 16.31 46.15
C TYR A 477 3.01 14.80 46.43
N ILE A 478 2.55 13.96 45.51
CA ILE A 478 2.61 12.51 45.67
C ILE A 478 3.87 11.97 45.00
N HIS A 479 4.65 11.19 45.74
CA HIS A 479 5.80 10.44 45.22
C HIS A 479 5.54 8.94 45.32
N TRP A 480 5.96 8.22 44.27
CA TRP A 480 6.01 6.76 44.24
C TRP A 480 7.42 6.28 44.55
N LEU A 481 7.56 5.49 45.61
CA LEU A 481 8.81 4.91 46.06
C LEU A 481 8.82 3.41 45.80
N GLU A 482 9.83 2.92 45.08
CA GLU A 482 10.14 1.49 45.00
C GLU A 482 11.11 1.14 46.14
N VAL A 483 10.65 0.30 47.06
CA VAL A 483 11.34 -0.05 48.30
C VAL A 483 11.92 -1.46 48.23
N MET A 484 13.19 -1.59 48.59
CA MET A 484 13.86 -2.88 48.71
C MET A 484 14.52 -3.01 50.09
N ASP A 485 14.04 -3.98 50.86
CA ASP A 485 14.49 -4.28 52.21
C ASP A 485 15.42 -5.49 52.24
N SER A 486 16.47 -5.41 53.05
CA SER A 486 17.44 -6.48 53.29
C SER A 486 17.65 -6.73 54.79
N PRO A 487 17.55 -7.97 55.28
CA PRO A 487 17.78 -8.27 56.68
C PRO A 487 19.26 -8.12 57.04
N VAL A 488 19.54 -7.53 58.20
CA VAL A 488 20.88 -7.38 58.76
C VAL A 488 21.08 -8.42 59.85
N PHE A 489 22.11 -9.24 59.75
CA PHE A 489 22.40 -10.29 60.72
C PHE A 489 23.62 -9.94 61.58
N ASP A 490 23.59 -10.37 62.84
CA ASP A 490 24.76 -10.36 63.71
C ASP A 490 25.70 -11.54 63.43
N GLN A 491 26.80 -11.63 64.18
CA GLN A 491 27.80 -12.70 64.06
C GLN A 491 27.27 -14.09 64.43
N ASN A 492 26.12 -14.18 65.10
CA ASN A 492 25.45 -15.42 65.48
C ASN A 492 24.34 -15.83 64.49
N GLY A 493 24.15 -15.04 63.42
CA GLY A 493 23.10 -15.27 62.42
C GLY A 493 21.71 -14.82 62.86
N GLN A 494 21.60 -14.04 63.93
CA GLN A 494 20.33 -13.45 64.38
C GLN A 494 20.07 -12.14 63.65
N CYS A 495 18.86 -11.94 63.13
CA CYS A 495 18.45 -10.69 62.48
C CYS A 495 18.37 -9.57 63.54
N ILE A 496 19.13 -8.50 63.33
CA ILE A 496 19.26 -7.34 64.22
C ILE A 496 18.70 -6.05 63.63
N GLY A 497 18.08 -6.11 62.45
CA GLY A 497 17.43 -4.97 61.81
C GLY A 497 17.22 -5.18 60.31
N VAL A 498 16.74 -4.14 59.64
CA VAL A 498 16.53 -4.10 58.19
C VAL A 498 17.25 -2.89 57.62
N ASP A 499 18.06 -3.11 56.60
CA ASP A 499 18.60 -2.06 55.74
C ASP A 499 17.72 -1.95 54.50
N GLY A 500 17.19 -0.76 54.26
CA GLY A 500 16.31 -0.48 53.14
C GLY A 500 16.88 0.59 52.20
N ILE A 501 16.56 0.44 50.93
CA ILE A 501 16.75 1.48 49.91
C ILE A 501 15.40 1.81 49.30
N ALA A 502 15.09 3.10 49.21
CA ALA A 502 13.91 3.61 48.52
C ALA A 502 14.34 4.40 47.30
N HIS A 503 13.77 4.06 46.14
CA HIS A 503 14.00 4.71 44.87
C HIS A 503 12.76 5.49 44.43
N ASP A 504 12.90 6.76 44.08
CA ASP A 504 11.81 7.54 43.51
C ASP A 504 11.55 7.10 42.05
N ILE A 505 10.36 6.56 41.80
CA ILE A 505 9.90 6.09 40.48
C ILE A 505 8.74 6.95 39.93
N THR A 506 8.53 8.15 40.48
CA THR A 506 7.41 9.04 40.12
C THR A 506 7.43 9.41 38.64
N GLU A 507 8.56 9.91 38.12
CA GLU A 507 8.72 10.26 36.70
C GLU A 507 8.50 9.05 35.78
N ARG A 508 8.95 7.86 36.20
CA ARG A 508 8.75 6.60 35.45
C ARG A 508 7.27 6.23 35.35
N LYS A 509 6.50 6.42 36.43
CA LYS A 509 5.05 6.17 36.46
C LYS A 509 4.29 7.20 35.62
N GLU A 510 4.59 8.49 35.77
CA GLU A 510 3.97 9.57 34.99
C GLU A 510 4.24 9.40 33.48
N THR A 511 5.48 9.06 33.11
CA THR A 511 5.85 8.78 31.72
C THR A 511 5.12 7.54 31.18
N HIS A 512 4.95 6.51 32.00
CA HIS A 512 4.22 5.30 31.60
C HIS A 512 2.73 5.58 31.39
N GLU A 513 2.11 6.39 32.23
CA GLU A 513 0.72 6.83 32.08
C GLU A 513 0.53 7.69 30.83
N LEU A 514 1.47 8.63 30.56
CA LEU A 514 1.49 9.44 29.35
C LEU A 514 1.68 8.60 28.08
N LEU A 515 2.60 7.63 28.08
CA LEU A 515 2.78 6.71 26.94
C LEU A 515 1.54 5.84 26.70
N THR A 516 0.84 5.48 27.78
CA THR A 516 -0.40 4.72 27.69
C THR A 516 -1.53 5.56 27.08
N SER A 517 -1.67 6.83 27.48
CA SER A 517 -2.68 7.75 26.94
C SER A 517 -2.45 8.07 25.45
N LEU A 518 -1.20 8.36 25.05
CA LEU A 518 -0.80 8.63 23.66
C LEU A 518 -1.04 7.44 22.70
N SER A 519 -1.12 6.21 23.24
CA SER A 519 -1.29 5.01 22.41
C SER A 519 -2.75 4.68 22.07
N TYR A 520 -3.72 5.19 22.84
CA TYR A 520 -5.13 4.82 22.77
C TYR A 520 -6.11 5.98 22.54
N TYR A 521 -5.72 7.21 22.83
CA TYR A 521 -6.57 8.40 22.67
C TYR A 521 -6.01 9.34 21.59
N ASP A 522 -6.88 10.20 21.06
CA ASP A 522 -6.53 11.28 20.14
C ASP A 522 -6.09 12.51 20.96
N ASP A 523 -4.86 12.96 20.76
CA ASP A 523 -4.24 14.02 21.57
C ASP A 523 -4.97 15.36 21.51
N LEU A 524 -5.68 15.64 20.42
CA LEU A 524 -6.39 16.90 20.24
C LEU A 524 -7.75 16.91 20.94
N THR A 525 -8.53 15.84 20.76
CA THR A 525 -9.94 15.78 21.18
C THR A 525 -10.18 14.99 22.46
N GLY A 526 -9.21 14.19 22.91
CA GLY A 526 -9.33 13.28 24.05
C GLY A 526 -10.25 12.07 23.80
N LEU A 527 -10.80 11.92 22.58
CA LEU A 527 -11.58 10.76 22.19
C LEU A 527 -10.69 9.53 21.96
N ALA A 528 -11.29 8.35 21.83
CA ALA A 528 -10.55 7.17 21.41
C ALA A 528 -9.90 7.41 20.04
N ASN A 529 -8.67 6.92 19.84
CA ASN A 529 -8.05 6.92 18.51
C ASN A 529 -8.52 5.71 17.69
N ARG A 530 -8.13 5.67 16.42
CA ARG A 530 -8.47 4.58 15.49
C ARG A 530 -8.12 3.18 16.03
N ARG A 531 -7.03 3.04 16.77
CA ARG A 531 -6.57 1.76 17.32
C ARG A 531 -7.49 1.28 18.44
N LEU A 532 -7.79 2.15 19.41
CA LEU A 532 -8.71 1.81 20.49
C LEU A 532 -10.11 1.52 19.96
N PHE A 533 -10.59 2.30 18.99
CA PHE A 533 -11.89 2.09 18.36
C PHE A 533 -12.01 0.71 17.71
N ALA A 534 -11.02 0.30 16.91
CA ALA A 534 -11.03 -1.00 16.22
C ALA A 534 -11.10 -2.17 17.22
N ASP A 535 -10.33 -2.11 18.31
CA ASP A 535 -10.37 -3.11 19.38
C ASP A 535 -11.76 -3.18 20.04
N ARG A 536 -12.34 -2.02 20.39
CA ARG A 536 -13.67 -1.96 21.02
C ARG A 536 -14.78 -2.42 20.09
N LEU A 537 -14.72 -2.07 18.80
CA LEU A 537 -15.67 -2.53 17.79
C LEU A 537 -15.66 -4.06 17.69
N GLN A 538 -14.47 -4.66 17.62
CA GLN A 538 -14.35 -6.12 17.57
C GLN A 538 -14.90 -6.79 18.84
N GLN A 539 -14.65 -6.21 20.01
CA GLN A 539 -15.21 -6.69 21.28
C GLN A 539 -16.74 -6.61 21.29
N ALA A 540 -17.31 -5.49 20.83
CA ALA A 540 -18.75 -5.28 20.75
C ALA A 540 -19.43 -6.27 19.79
N ILE A 541 -18.86 -6.50 18.60
CA ILE A 541 -19.34 -7.51 17.64
C ILE A 541 -19.33 -8.90 18.27
N ASN A 542 -18.23 -9.28 18.92
CA ASN A 542 -18.09 -10.59 19.55
C ASN A 542 -19.08 -10.80 20.71
N LEU A 543 -19.44 -9.74 21.43
CA LEU A 543 -20.45 -9.79 22.48
C LEU A 543 -21.86 -9.84 21.91
N ALA A 544 -22.14 -9.02 20.89
CA ALA A 544 -23.43 -8.95 20.21
C ALA A 544 -23.78 -10.25 19.50
N HIS A 545 -22.81 -10.87 18.81
CA HIS A 545 -22.96 -12.19 18.22
C HIS A 545 -23.34 -13.26 19.26
N ARG A 546 -22.67 -13.24 20.42
CA ARG A 546 -22.95 -14.20 21.52
C ARG A 546 -24.32 -13.99 22.14
N ASN A 547 -24.71 -12.73 22.35
CA ASN A 547 -25.95 -12.38 23.04
C ASN A 547 -27.15 -12.22 22.09
N LYS A 548 -26.93 -12.32 20.77
CA LYS A 548 -27.92 -12.05 19.72
C LYS A 548 -28.53 -10.65 19.83
N THR A 549 -27.70 -9.68 20.17
CA THR A 549 -28.07 -8.26 20.22
C THR A 549 -27.55 -7.52 19.00
N SER A 550 -28.06 -6.31 18.78
CA SER A 550 -27.61 -5.43 17.69
C SER A 550 -26.57 -4.44 18.19
N ILE A 551 -25.70 -3.97 17.30
CA ILE A 551 -24.85 -2.80 17.53
C ILE A 551 -25.05 -1.84 16.38
N THR A 552 -24.96 -0.54 16.66
CA THR A 552 -25.03 0.47 15.62
C THR A 552 -23.75 1.28 15.57
N LEU A 553 -23.24 1.50 14.37
CA LEU A 553 -22.07 2.32 14.09
C LEU A 553 -22.48 3.55 13.29
N PHE A 554 -21.98 4.70 13.74
CA PHE A 554 -22.16 6.00 13.12
C PHE A 554 -20.82 6.45 12.56
N TYR A 555 -20.81 6.93 11.32
CA TYR A 555 -19.68 7.57 10.68
C TYR A 555 -20.05 9.02 10.40
N LEU A 556 -19.28 9.97 10.91
CA LEU A 556 -19.61 11.39 10.92
C LEU A 556 -18.49 12.20 10.27
N ASP A 557 -18.88 13.13 9.40
CA ASP A 557 -17.99 14.10 8.76
C ASP A 557 -18.55 15.52 8.98
N LEU A 558 -17.65 16.49 9.23
CA LEU A 558 -18.01 17.90 9.39
C LEU A 558 -18.06 18.61 8.02
N ASP A 559 -19.25 19.08 7.63
CA ASP A 559 -19.44 19.70 6.32
C ASP A 559 -18.64 21.00 6.21
N LYS A 560 -17.84 21.09 5.14
CA LYS A 560 -17.00 22.26 4.82
C LYS A 560 -16.01 22.59 5.94
N PHE A 561 -15.61 21.64 6.79
CA PHE A 561 -14.55 21.86 7.77
C PHE A 561 -13.27 22.40 7.13
N LYS A 562 -12.93 21.90 5.94
CA LYS A 562 -11.85 22.46 5.12
C LYS A 562 -12.01 23.96 4.87
N SER A 563 -13.21 24.44 4.56
CA SER A 563 -13.46 25.87 4.37
C SER A 563 -13.23 26.68 5.65
N ILE A 564 -13.52 26.12 6.83
CA ILE A 564 -13.26 26.77 8.12
C ILE A 564 -11.75 26.88 8.33
N ASN A 565 -11.06 25.77 8.10
CA ASN A 565 -9.62 25.68 8.13
C ASN A 565 -8.93 26.68 7.18
N ASP A 566 -9.47 26.82 5.97
CA ASP A 566 -8.98 27.72 4.92
C ASP A 566 -9.34 29.19 5.21
N THR A 567 -10.43 29.47 5.96
CA THR A 567 -10.90 30.85 6.22
C THR A 567 -10.39 31.41 7.56
N LEU A 568 -10.31 30.58 8.60
CA LEU A 568 -10.05 30.97 9.99
C LEU A 568 -8.77 30.34 10.58
N GLY A 569 -8.08 29.49 9.82
CA GLY A 569 -6.83 28.85 10.23
C GLY A 569 -7.02 27.53 10.98
N HIS A 570 -5.91 26.79 11.15
CA HIS A 570 -5.92 25.48 11.83
C HIS A 570 -6.35 25.57 13.29
N ALA A 571 -5.92 26.60 14.02
CA ALA A 571 -6.28 26.76 15.43
C ALA A 571 -7.80 26.87 15.63
N ALA A 572 -8.50 27.58 14.73
CA ALA A 572 -9.96 27.61 14.73
C ALA A 572 -10.55 26.23 14.38
N GLY A 573 -10.00 25.53 13.39
CA GLY A 573 -10.37 24.15 13.11
C GLY A 573 -10.18 23.20 14.29
N ASP A 574 -9.10 23.36 15.05
CA ASP A 574 -8.79 22.55 16.23
C ASP A 574 -9.79 22.82 17.35
N GLU A 575 -10.17 24.08 17.58
CA GLU A 575 -11.24 24.42 18.53
C GLU A 575 -12.61 23.90 18.07
N VAL A 576 -12.91 23.92 16.77
CA VAL A 576 -14.09 23.23 16.22
C VAL A 576 -14.05 21.76 16.57
N LEU A 577 -12.94 21.07 16.33
CA LEU A 577 -12.82 19.63 16.57
C LEU A 577 -12.99 19.28 18.05
N LYS A 578 -12.39 20.08 18.95
CA LYS A 578 -12.57 19.94 20.41
C LYS A 578 -14.02 20.15 20.82
N GLU A 579 -14.66 21.20 20.33
CA GLU A 579 -16.06 21.50 20.66
C GLU A 579 -17.00 20.43 20.06
N THR A 580 -16.72 19.92 18.85
CA THR A 580 -17.43 18.79 18.24
C THR A 580 -17.32 17.55 19.12
N ALA A 581 -16.12 17.21 19.60
CA ALA A 581 -15.92 16.08 20.51
C ALA A 581 -16.73 16.22 21.80
N GLN A 582 -16.72 17.41 22.43
CA GLN A 582 -17.53 17.69 23.62
C GLN A 582 -19.04 17.59 23.33
N LYS A 583 -19.48 18.11 22.18
CA LYS A 583 -20.87 18.00 21.71
C LYS A 583 -21.28 16.54 21.53
N ILE A 584 -20.44 15.69 20.95
CA ILE A 584 -20.68 14.25 20.81
C ILE A 584 -20.79 13.59 22.19
N LEU A 585 -19.83 13.82 23.08
CA LEU A 585 -19.80 13.25 24.43
C LEU A 585 -21.03 13.65 25.27
N SER A 586 -21.60 14.84 25.04
CA SER A 586 -22.81 15.30 25.74
C SER A 586 -24.09 14.54 25.36
N VAL A 587 -24.08 13.82 24.24
CA VAL A 587 -25.26 13.13 23.68
C VAL A 587 -25.23 11.63 23.97
N ILE A 588 -24.05 11.04 23.93
CA ILE A 588 -23.85 9.60 24.08
C ILE A 588 -23.79 9.19 25.56
N ARG A 589 -23.95 7.90 25.85
CA ARG A 589 -23.89 7.34 27.21
C ARG A 589 -22.49 6.82 27.52
N ASP A 590 -22.20 6.57 28.80
CA ASP A 590 -20.91 5.99 29.23
C ASP A 590 -20.59 4.62 28.61
N SER A 591 -21.63 3.88 28.18
CA SER A 591 -21.48 2.60 27.48
C SER A 591 -21.11 2.73 26.00
N ASP A 592 -21.32 3.91 25.43
CA ASP A 592 -21.10 4.21 24.03
C ASP A 592 -19.64 4.67 23.83
N ILE A 593 -19.12 4.51 22.63
CA ILE A 593 -17.73 4.85 22.33
C ILE A 593 -17.70 5.85 21.20
N ALA A 594 -17.09 7.01 21.43
CA ALA A 594 -16.75 7.98 20.39
C ALA A 594 -15.25 7.97 20.13
N ALA A 595 -14.88 8.02 18.85
CA ALA A 595 -13.50 8.05 18.41
C ALA A 595 -13.33 9.04 17.26
N ARG A 596 -12.12 9.57 17.11
CA ARG A 596 -11.71 10.37 15.95
C ARG A 596 -10.84 9.52 15.03
N MET A 597 -11.23 9.40 13.78
CA MET A 597 -10.53 8.57 12.78
C MET A 597 -9.35 9.31 12.14
N GLY A 598 -9.43 10.65 12.11
CA GLY A 598 -8.44 11.57 11.56
C GLY A 598 -9.14 12.76 10.90
N GLY A 599 -8.47 13.92 10.81
CA GLY A 599 -9.07 15.09 10.17
C GLY A 599 -10.38 15.54 10.84
N ASP A 600 -11.45 15.63 10.06
CA ASP A 600 -12.83 15.97 10.43
C ASP A 600 -13.76 14.76 10.63
N GLU A 601 -13.20 13.54 10.64
CA GLU A 601 -13.97 12.30 10.70
C GLU A 601 -14.07 11.76 12.14
N PHE A 602 -15.30 11.50 12.58
CA PHE A 602 -15.62 10.91 13.87
C PHE A 602 -16.44 9.64 13.69
N VAL A 603 -16.25 8.66 14.56
CA VAL A 603 -17.05 7.45 14.61
C VAL A 603 -17.63 7.24 15.99
N ILE A 604 -18.88 6.77 16.04
CA ILE A 604 -19.58 6.48 17.29
C ILE A 604 -20.13 5.06 17.23
N LEU A 605 -19.81 4.27 18.24
CA LEU A 605 -20.30 2.91 18.41
C LEU A 605 -21.29 2.87 19.57
N LEU A 606 -22.49 2.36 19.28
CA LEU A 606 -23.58 2.17 20.22
C LEU A 606 -23.81 0.67 20.45
N PRO A 607 -23.26 0.08 21.52
CA PRO A 607 -23.55 -1.31 21.88
C PRO A 607 -25.04 -1.48 22.26
N ASP A 608 -25.59 -2.66 21.99
CA ASP A 608 -26.97 -3.01 22.33
C ASP A 608 -28.02 -2.00 21.79
N SER A 609 -27.84 -1.62 20.51
CA SER A 609 -28.70 -0.65 19.84
C SER A 609 -29.14 -1.14 18.46
N ASP A 610 -30.42 -0.96 18.17
CA ASP A 610 -31.03 -1.23 16.87
C ASP A 610 -31.24 0.08 16.08
N ALA A 611 -31.77 -0.04 14.86
CA ALA A 611 -32.03 1.11 13.98
C ALA A 611 -32.92 2.19 14.64
N GLN A 612 -33.88 1.79 15.47
CA GLN A 612 -34.80 2.72 16.13
C GLN A 612 -34.10 3.49 17.26
N ALA A 613 -33.28 2.82 18.06
CA ALA A 613 -32.44 3.46 19.07
C ALA A 613 -31.43 4.42 18.42
N ALA A 614 -30.80 3.98 17.33
CA ALA A 614 -29.88 4.80 16.54
C ALA A 614 -30.54 6.06 15.99
N LEU A 615 -31.75 5.97 15.45
CA LEU A 615 -32.49 7.13 14.96
C LEU A 615 -32.69 8.21 16.04
N SER A 616 -32.94 7.80 17.29
CA SER A 616 -33.07 8.73 18.43
C SER A 616 -31.75 9.46 18.72
N VAL A 617 -30.61 8.74 18.67
CA VAL A 617 -29.28 9.31 18.90
C VAL A 617 -28.87 10.21 17.74
N ALA A 618 -29.10 9.82 16.49
CA ALA A 618 -28.83 10.61 15.29
C ALA A 618 -29.50 11.99 15.34
N ASN A 619 -30.80 12.02 15.67
CA ASN A 619 -31.54 13.27 15.79
C ASN A 619 -31.01 14.19 16.90
N LYS A 620 -30.57 13.62 18.03
CA LYS A 620 -29.94 14.38 19.11
C LYS A 620 -28.58 14.94 18.69
N LEU A 621 -27.74 14.12 18.06
CA LEU A 621 -26.41 14.51 17.57
C LEU A 621 -26.54 15.67 16.59
N ILE A 622 -27.38 15.55 15.56
CA ILE A 622 -27.60 16.62 14.58
C ILE A 622 -28.05 17.91 15.27
N LYS A 623 -29.00 17.82 16.20
CA LYS A 623 -29.51 19.00 16.91
C LYS A 623 -28.41 19.70 17.73
N VAL A 624 -27.52 18.95 18.37
CA VAL A 624 -26.42 19.51 19.16
C VAL A 624 -25.31 20.04 18.25
N LEU A 625 -24.97 19.33 17.18
CA LEU A 625 -23.92 19.72 16.23
C LEU A 625 -24.30 20.93 15.38
N GLN A 626 -25.59 21.15 15.13
CA GLN A 626 -26.08 22.37 14.49
C GLN A 626 -26.02 23.61 15.40
N GLN A 627 -25.79 23.44 16.71
CA GLN A 627 -25.63 24.58 17.59
C GLN A 627 -24.35 25.35 17.23
N PRO A 628 -24.38 26.69 17.35
CA PRO A 628 -23.24 27.53 17.02
C PRO A 628 -21.98 27.12 17.76
N TYR A 629 -20.85 27.19 17.06
CA TYR A 629 -19.51 27.02 17.62
C TYR A 629 -18.95 28.39 17.96
N TYR A 630 -18.40 28.53 19.16
CA TYR A 630 -17.89 29.80 19.68
C TYR A 630 -16.37 29.77 19.70
N ILE A 631 -15.75 30.43 18.72
CA ILE A 631 -14.29 30.48 18.57
C ILE A 631 -13.84 31.90 18.82
N GLY A 632 -13.32 32.16 20.02
CA GLY A 632 -13.04 33.52 20.48
C GLY A 632 -14.32 34.36 20.53
N GLU A 633 -14.39 35.43 19.74
CA GLU A 633 -15.58 36.30 19.64
C GLU A 633 -16.49 35.96 18.44
N GLN A 634 -16.13 34.96 17.62
CA GLN A 634 -16.86 34.60 16.41
C GLN A 634 -17.81 33.42 16.63
N MET A 635 -18.97 33.50 15.97
CA MET A 635 -20.03 32.49 16.00
C MET A 635 -20.11 31.80 14.64
N LEU A 636 -19.85 30.49 14.61
CA LEU A 636 -19.86 29.68 13.39
C LEU A 636 -20.98 28.65 13.42
N SER A 637 -21.58 28.39 12.27
CA SER A 637 -22.52 27.28 12.09
C SER A 637 -21.91 26.27 11.14
N ILE A 638 -21.80 25.02 11.60
CA ILE A 638 -21.12 23.94 10.91
C ILE A 638 -22.14 22.83 10.67
N GLY A 639 -22.21 22.34 9.43
CA GLY A 639 -23.02 21.19 9.09
C GLY A 639 -22.31 19.89 9.48
N SER A 640 -23.07 18.79 9.57
CA SER A 640 -22.50 17.47 9.77
C SER A 640 -23.31 16.46 8.97
N SER A 641 -22.61 15.52 8.35
CA SER A 641 -23.21 14.41 7.62
C SER A 641 -22.92 13.10 8.36
N ILE A 642 -23.96 12.32 8.63
CA ILE A 642 -23.88 11.09 9.45
C ILE A 642 -24.35 9.87 8.65
N GLY A 643 -23.52 8.85 8.55
CA GLY A 643 -23.88 7.55 8.02
C GLY A 643 -24.05 6.53 9.11
N ILE A 644 -25.03 5.64 8.98
CA ILE A 644 -25.40 4.70 10.02
C ILE A 644 -25.45 3.27 9.44
N SER A 645 -24.75 2.34 10.09
CA SER A 645 -24.80 0.90 9.79
C SER A 645 -25.16 0.10 11.03
N VAL A 646 -26.03 -0.90 10.89
CA VAL A 646 -26.51 -1.74 12.00
C VAL A 646 -26.01 -3.18 11.81
N TYR A 647 -25.36 -3.73 12.82
CA TYR A 647 -25.03 -5.16 12.87
C TYR A 647 -26.21 -5.95 13.42
N PRO A 648 -26.51 -7.15 12.88
CA PRO A 648 -25.79 -7.83 11.79
C PRO A 648 -26.28 -7.48 10.38
N ASP A 649 -27.35 -6.68 10.25
CA ASP A 649 -28.08 -6.46 9.00
C ASP A 649 -27.25 -5.77 7.90
N ASN A 650 -26.27 -4.97 8.29
CA ASN A 650 -25.38 -4.21 7.41
C ASN A 650 -23.93 -4.70 7.50
N GLY A 651 -23.70 -5.97 7.85
CA GLY A 651 -22.36 -6.55 7.89
C GLY A 651 -22.11 -7.35 9.16
N THR A 652 -21.23 -8.35 9.06
CA THR A 652 -20.92 -9.29 10.16
C THR A 652 -19.52 -9.08 10.77
N ASP A 653 -18.74 -8.14 10.24
CA ASP A 653 -17.39 -7.81 10.66
C ASP A 653 -17.21 -6.28 10.71
N GLY A 654 -16.16 -5.84 11.42
CA GLY A 654 -15.93 -4.41 11.67
C GLY A 654 -15.63 -3.60 10.41
N ASP A 655 -14.88 -4.17 9.46
CA ASP A 655 -14.51 -3.49 8.22
C ASP A 655 -15.75 -3.25 7.35
N SER A 656 -16.62 -4.26 7.23
CA SER A 656 -17.89 -4.14 6.52
C SER A 656 -18.80 -3.06 7.13
N LEU A 657 -18.96 -3.03 8.46
CA LEU A 657 -19.79 -2.02 9.14
C LEU A 657 -19.25 -0.61 8.94
N ILE A 658 -17.93 -0.41 9.09
CA ILE A 658 -17.31 0.90 8.86
C ILE A 658 -17.52 1.36 7.42
N ASN A 659 -17.27 0.50 6.44
CA ASN A 659 -17.41 0.82 5.02
C ASN A 659 -18.86 1.14 4.62
N HIS A 660 -19.83 0.39 5.15
CA HIS A 660 -21.25 0.65 4.91
C HIS A 660 -21.73 1.93 5.60
N ALA A 661 -21.27 2.23 6.81
CA ALA A 661 -21.56 3.51 7.46
C ALA A 661 -20.95 4.68 6.70
N ASP A 662 -19.71 4.56 6.20
CA ASP A 662 -19.08 5.59 5.36
C ASP A 662 -19.87 5.82 4.05
N THR A 663 -20.30 4.74 3.39
CA THR A 663 -21.16 4.82 2.20
C THR A 663 -22.46 5.58 2.48
N ALA A 664 -23.10 5.31 3.62
CA ALA A 664 -24.31 6.00 4.05
C ALA A 664 -24.03 7.48 4.40
N MET A 665 -22.88 7.79 5.01
CA MET A 665 -22.48 9.15 5.37
C MET A 665 -22.31 10.00 4.13
N TYR A 666 -21.65 9.47 3.11
CA TYR A 666 -21.48 10.14 1.83
C TYR A 666 -22.83 10.38 1.14
N HIS A 667 -23.73 9.41 1.15
CA HIS A 667 -25.09 9.60 0.66
C HIS A 667 -25.81 10.73 1.40
N ALA A 668 -25.69 10.79 2.73
CA ALA A 668 -26.24 11.88 3.54
C ALA A 668 -25.64 13.25 3.16
N LYS A 669 -24.33 13.30 2.86
CA LYS A 669 -23.60 14.50 2.46
C LYS A 669 -24.01 15.02 1.09
N LYS A 670 -24.13 14.12 0.11
CA LYS A 670 -24.56 14.45 -1.26
C LYS A 670 -26.00 14.95 -1.30
N GLU A 671 -26.90 14.22 -0.65
CA GLU A 671 -28.33 14.54 -0.63
C GLU A 671 -28.70 15.59 0.45
N LYS A 672 -27.72 16.03 1.26
CA LYS A 672 -27.86 17.00 2.36
C LYS A 672 -28.95 16.62 3.37
N LEU A 673 -28.99 15.34 3.72
CA LEU A 673 -30.03 14.74 4.58
C LEU A 673 -29.70 14.82 6.09
N GLY A 674 -28.50 15.27 6.45
CA GLY A 674 -27.99 15.30 7.83
C GLY A 674 -27.59 13.90 8.34
N TYR A 675 -28.42 12.88 8.09
CA TYR A 675 -28.04 11.47 8.27
C TYR A 675 -28.64 10.55 7.20
N ALA A 676 -28.06 9.36 7.03
CA ALA A 676 -28.65 8.27 6.27
C ALA A 676 -28.28 6.90 6.86
N PHE A 677 -29.20 5.94 6.80
CA PHE A 677 -28.95 4.53 7.10
C PHE A 677 -28.48 3.82 5.85
N TYR A 678 -27.50 2.93 5.98
CA TYR A 678 -27.06 2.09 4.87
C TYR A 678 -28.22 1.24 4.32
N SER A 679 -28.31 1.19 2.98
CA SER A 679 -29.23 0.32 2.24
C SER A 679 -28.50 -0.23 1.01
N GLU A 680 -28.80 -1.46 0.61
CA GLU A 680 -28.21 -2.07 -0.60
C GLU A 680 -28.54 -1.30 -1.89
N ASP A 681 -29.64 -0.54 -1.90
CA ASP A 681 -30.04 0.32 -3.01
C ASP A 681 -29.20 1.60 -3.12
N MET A 682 -28.40 1.93 -2.09
CA MET A 682 -27.40 2.98 -2.18
C MET A 682 -26.32 2.50 -3.14
N GLN A 683 -26.40 2.95 -4.40
CA GLN A 683 -25.34 2.68 -5.37
C GLN A 683 -24.00 3.04 -4.73
N PRO A 684 -22.98 2.15 -4.78
CA PRO A 684 -21.62 2.56 -4.45
C PRO A 684 -21.24 3.62 -5.48
N ALA A 685 -21.44 4.89 -5.15
CA ALA A 685 -20.94 6.02 -5.91
C ALA A 685 -19.45 6.24 -5.63
N PHE A 686 -18.71 5.14 -5.45
CA PHE A 686 -17.28 5.08 -5.64
C PHE A 686 -16.96 3.86 -6.51
N ILE A 687 -16.31 4.16 -7.63
CA ILE A 687 -15.50 3.22 -8.38
C ILE A 687 -14.56 2.56 -7.36
N SER A 688 -14.57 1.23 -7.22
CA SER A 688 -13.70 0.54 -6.28
C SER A 688 -12.24 0.95 -6.50
N SER A 689 -11.39 0.91 -5.47
CA SER A 689 -9.95 1.23 -5.62
C SER A 689 -9.30 0.43 -6.75
N GLU A 690 -9.80 -0.78 -7.02
CA GLU A 690 -9.38 -1.62 -8.14
C GLU A 690 -9.79 -1.04 -9.49
N GLN A 691 -11.05 -0.65 -9.65
CA GLN A 691 -11.55 -0.02 -10.87
C GLN A 691 -10.88 1.35 -11.13
N LEU A 692 -10.63 2.13 -10.08
CA LEU A 692 -9.91 3.41 -10.19
C LEU A 692 -8.45 3.19 -10.61
N THR A 693 -7.84 2.07 -10.21
CA THR A 693 -6.48 1.68 -10.65
C THR A 693 -6.48 1.30 -12.13
N GLU A 694 -7.52 0.60 -12.59
CA GLU A 694 -7.68 0.25 -13.99
C GLU A 694 -7.87 1.49 -14.86
N ASP A 695 -8.74 2.41 -14.44
CA ASP A 695 -9.01 3.67 -15.14
C ASP A 695 -7.77 4.58 -15.19
N LEU A 696 -7.01 4.63 -14.09
CA LEU A 696 -5.72 5.32 -14.06
C LEU A 696 -4.72 4.66 -15.01
N THR A 697 -4.64 3.33 -15.03
CA THR A 697 -3.77 2.57 -15.95
C THR A 697 -4.10 2.89 -17.40
N ASN A 698 -5.39 2.93 -17.74
CA ASN A 698 -5.88 3.23 -19.08
C ASN A 698 -5.56 4.68 -19.47
N THR A 699 -5.77 5.63 -18.55
CA THR A 699 -5.41 7.05 -18.73
C THR A 699 -3.91 7.21 -18.99
N VAL A 700 -3.05 6.59 -18.17
CA VAL A 700 -1.58 6.64 -18.34
C VAL A 700 -1.15 6.09 -19.70
N LYS A 701 -1.65 4.91 -20.10
CA LYS A 701 -1.36 4.33 -21.43
C LYS A 701 -1.75 5.28 -22.56
N HIS A 702 -2.91 5.92 -22.43
CA HIS A 702 -3.41 6.85 -23.42
C HIS A 702 -2.57 8.14 -23.52
N CYS A 703 -2.30 8.80 -22.39
CA CYS A 703 -1.48 10.00 -22.29
C CYS A 703 -0.05 9.76 -22.81
N LEU A 704 0.55 8.61 -22.47
CA LEU A 704 1.86 8.21 -23.02
C LEU A 704 1.83 7.94 -24.53
N ARG A 705 0.74 7.40 -25.06
CA ARG A 705 0.60 7.22 -26.52
C ARG A 705 0.55 8.56 -27.25
N ILE A 706 -0.27 9.50 -26.76
CA ILE A 706 -0.41 10.83 -27.38
C ILE A 706 0.90 11.62 -27.29
N SER A 707 1.57 11.62 -26.13
CA SER A 707 2.83 12.34 -25.96
C SER A 707 3.98 11.82 -26.84
N ARG A 708 3.87 10.61 -27.40
CA ARG A 708 4.86 10.05 -28.35
C ARG A 708 4.56 10.37 -29.81
N THR A 709 3.33 10.71 -30.16
CA THR A 709 2.88 10.90 -31.56
C THR A 709 2.78 12.36 -31.99
N THR A 710 2.92 13.30 -31.06
CA THR A 710 2.62 14.72 -31.33
C THR A 710 3.90 15.54 -31.33
N SER A 711 4.30 16.05 -32.50
CA SER A 711 5.32 17.12 -32.61
C SER A 711 4.80 18.38 -31.91
N ALA A 712 5.71 19.20 -31.37
CA ALA A 712 5.48 20.32 -30.44
C ALA A 712 4.52 21.46 -30.88
N SER A 713 3.72 21.29 -31.93
CA SER A 713 2.83 22.31 -32.50
C SER A 713 1.32 21.98 -32.45
N SER A 714 0.90 20.87 -31.81
CA SER A 714 -0.51 20.43 -31.87
C SER A 714 -1.15 20.12 -30.51
N ILE A 715 -0.73 20.83 -29.45
CA ILE A 715 -1.21 20.58 -28.06
C ILE A 715 -2.56 21.27 -27.79
N GLU A 716 -3.01 22.20 -28.64
CA GLU A 716 -4.21 23.01 -28.37
C GLU A 716 -5.56 22.28 -28.58
N ASN A 717 -5.61 21.07 -29.14
CA ASN A 717 -6.87 20.39 -29.48
C ASN A 717 -7.16 19.09 -28.71
N THR A 718 -6.68 18.95 -27.47
CA THR A 718 -6.93 17.77 -26.62
C THR A 718 -8.22 17.80 -25.81
N GLN A 719 -9.19 18.67 -26.14
CA GLN A 719 -10.57 18.54 -25.64
C GLN A 719 -11.44 17.78 -26.65
N ASN A 720 -11.21 16.47 -26.76
CA ASN A 720 -12.10 15.60 -27.55
C ASN A 720 -13.22 15.05 -26.65
N PRO A 721 -14.52 15.27 -26.95
CA PRO A 721 -15.66 14.90 -26.08
C PRO A 721 -15.91 13.39 -25.89
N GLY A 722 -14.98 12.52 -26.27
CA GLY A 722 -15.12 11.05 -26.22
C GLY A 722 -14.00 10.33 -25.46
N MET A 723 -13.27 11.02 -24.59
CA MET A 723 -12.11 10.47 -23.87
C MET A 723 -12.48 9.78 -22.54
N ASN A 724 -11.94 8.58 -22.29
CA ASN A 724 -11.98 7.85 -21.01
C ASN A 724 -10.96 8.40 -20.00
N GLY A 725 -10.97 9.72 -19.78
CA GLY A 725 -10.09 10.41 -18.82
C GLY A 725 -8.75 10.85 -19.41
N HIS A 726 -8.14 11.87 -18.81
CA HIS A 726 -6.85 12.43 -19.23
C HIS A 726 -6.17 13.18 -18.09
N PHE A 727 -4.86 13.36 -18.18
CA PHE A 727 -4.12 14.24 -17.26
C PHE A 727 -4.12 15.69 -17.75
N LEU A 728 -4.13 16.60 -16.79
CA LEU A 728 -4.00 18.04 -16.97
C LEU A 728 -2.87 18.55 -16.09
N ILE A 729 -2.24 19.65 -16.46
CA ILE A 729 -1.28 20.36 -15.62
C ILE A 729 -1.85 21.73 -15.29
N TYR A 730 -1.93 22.00 -14.00
CA TYR A 730 -2.23 23.31 -13.46
C TYR A 730 -0.93 23.96 -12.97
N TYR A 731 -0.86 25.28 -13.04
CA TYR A 731 0.34 26.05 -12.73
C TYR A 731 0.01 27.01 -11.59
N GLN A 732 0.69 26.88 -10.45
CA GLN A 732 0.53 27.81 -9.33
C GLN A 732 1.66 28.83 -9.32
N SER A 733 1.34 30.12 -9.32
CA SER A 733 2.35 31.18 -9.40
C SER A 733 3.20 31.27 -8.13
N ARG A 734 4.49 31.48 -8.33
CA ARG A 734 5.49 31.82 -7.29
C ARG A 734 5.91 33.27 -7.47
N HIS A 735 6.04 33.99 -6.36
CA HIS A 735 6.31 35.42 -6.36
C HIS A 735 7.57 35.75 -5.57
N ALA A 736 8.39 36.67 -6.09
CA ALA A 736 9.42 37.32 -5.29
C ALA A 736 8.72 38.19 -4.24
N LEU A 737 9.04 37.99 -2.96
CA LEU A 737 8.28 38.60 -1.88
C LEU A 737 8.42 40.13 -1.84
N ILE A 738 9.60 40.65 -2.18
CA ILE A 738 9.90 42.09 -2.13
C ILE A 738 9.32 42.83 -3.33
N SER A 739 9.55 42.34 -4.55
CA SER A 739 9.07 43.02 -5.77
C SER A 739 7.64 42.65 -6.14
N SER A 740 7.10 41.57 -5.57
CA SER A 740 5.82 40.96 -5.96
C SER A 740 5.79 40.50 -7.43
N ASP A 741 6.95 40.32 -8.05
CA ASP A 741 7.05 39.80 -9.42
C ASP A 741 6.84 38.29 -9.43
N ILE A 742 6.20 37.78 -10.48
CA ILE A 742 6.14 36.35 -10.74
C ILE A 742 7.53 35.85 -11.14
N ILE A 743 8.08 34.94 -10.35
CA ILE A 743 9.40 34.34 -10.59
C ILE A 743 9.32 32.95 -11.21
N GLY A 744 8.15 32.32 -11.16
CA GLY A 744 7.99 30.93 -11.51
C GLY A 744 6.57 30.41 -11.34
N PHE A 745 6.39 29.15 -11.71
CA PHE A 745 5.18 28.39 -11.45
C PHE A 745 5.55 27.01 -10.94
N GLU A 746 4.78 26.51 -9.97
CA GLU A 746 4.80 25.08 -9.67
C GLU A 746 3.83 24.33 -10.58
N SER A 747 4.30 23.27 -11.24
CA SER A 747 3.45 22.41 -12.05
C SER A 747 2.79 21.32 -11.19
N LEU A 748 1.47 21.28 -11.25
CA LEU A 748 0.63 20.45 -10.42
C LEU A 748 -0.25 19.57 -11.32
N VAL A 749 0.05 18.27 -11.38
CA VAL A 749 -0.72 17.31 -12.16
C VAL A 749 -2.15 17.18 -11.60
N ARG A 750 -3.12 17.01 -12.48
CA ARG A 750 -4.53 16.74 -12.18
C ARG A 750 -5.01 15.60 -13.06
N TRP A 751 -5.89 14.76 -12.55
CA TRP A 751 -6.49 13.68 -13.32
C TRP A 751 -7.95 13.98 -13.58
N TYR A 752 -8.30 14.25 -14.83
CA TYR A 752 -9.70 14.32 -15.24
C TYR A 752 -10.23 12.90 -15.41
N HIS A 753 -11.05 12.45 -14.46
CA HIS A 753 -11.81 11.22 -14.53
C HIS A 753 -13.18 11.47 -15.17
N PRO A 754 -13.66 10.64 -16.12
CA PRO A 754 -14.95 10.84 -16.79
C PRO A 754 -16.13 10.94 -15.83
N GLU A 755 -16.12 10.11 -14.79
CA GLU A 755 -17.22 10.02 -13.82
C GLU A 755 -16.98 10.80 -12.52
N GLN A 756 -15.71 10.94 -12.07
CA GLN A 756 -15.36 11.60 -10.80
C GLN A 756 -14.93 13.06 -10.99
N GLY A 757 -14.82 13.55 -12.22
CA GLY A 757 -14.34 14.90 -12.51
C GLY A 757 -12.83 15.04 -12.27
N ILE A 758 -12.38 16.23 -11.85
CA ILE A 758 -10.95 16.51 -11.66
C ILE A 758 -10.52 16.03 -10.27
N LEU A 759 -9.69 14.98 -10.26
CA LEU A 759 -9.02 14.45 -9.09
C LEU A 759 -7.66 15.12 -8.87
N SER A 760 -7.38 15.45 -7.62
CA SER A 760 -6.15 16.06 -7.13
C SER A 760 -5.04 15.01 -6.89
N PRO A 761 -3.76 15.43 -6.83
CA PRO A 761 -2.64 14.53 -6.57
C PRO A 761 -2.82 13.61 -5.36
N SER A 762 -3.37 14.13 -4.25
CA SER A 762 -3.61 13.33 -3.03
C SER A 762 -4.63 12.20 -3.24
N GLU A 763 -5.53 12.32 -4.21
CA GLU A 763 -6.57 11.34 -4.49
C GLU A 763 -6.07 10.18 -5.37
N PHE A 764 -5.07 10.40 -6.24
CA PHE A 764 -4.64 9.37 -7.21
C PHE A 764 -3.15 9.02 -7.21
N LEU A 765 -2.25 9.87 -6.68
CA LEU A 765 -0.82 9.54 -6.62
C LEU A 765 -0.50 8.34 -5.71
N PRO A 766 -1.13 8.17 -4.53
CA PRO A 766 -0.92 6.95 -3.72
C PRO A 766 -1.29 5.67 -4.48
N LEU A 767 -2.31 5.77 -5.35
CA LEU A 767 -2.72 4.68 -6.24
C LEU A 767 -1.69 4.41 -7.33
N ALA A 768 -1.16 5.48 -7.95
CA ALA A 768 -0.12 5.39 -8.96
C ALA A 768 1.17 4.77 -8.41
N GLU A 769 1.53 5.06 -7.16
CA GLU A 769 2.69 4.48 -6.49
C GLU A 769 2.48 2.98 -6.23
N LYS A 770 1.36 2.61 -5.62
CA LYS A 770 1.01 1.20 -5.33
C LYS A 770 0.94 0.33 -6.60
N SER A 771 0.50 0.92 -7.71
CA SER A 771 0.37 0.24 -9.02
C SER A 771 1.62 0.33 -9.91
N GLY A 772 2.68 1.02 -9.46
CA GLY A 772 3.91 1.20 -10.24
C GLY A 772 3.74 2.04 -11.50
N LEU A 773 2.74 2.93 -11.53
CA LEU A 773 2.47 3.86 -12.63
C LEU A 773 3.14 5.22 -12.46
N ILE A 774 3.66 5.54 -11.27
CA ILE A 774 4.21 6.87 -10.95
C ILE A 774 5.30 7.31 -11.94
N ASP A 775 6.21 6.41 -12.33
CA ASP A 775 7.30 6.72 -13.27
C ASP A 775 6.79 7.13 -14.65
N LYS A 776 5.70 6.50 -15.10
CA LYS A 776 5.06 6.80 -16.39
C LYS A 776 4.31 8.14 -16.36
N ILE A 777 3.73 8.49 -15.21
CA ILE A 777 3.07 9.78 -15.02
C ILE A 777 4.14 10.88 -15.03
N THR A 778 5.24 10.68 -14.31
CA THR A 778 6.36 11.63 -14.31
C THR A 778 6.95 11.84 -15.70
N ASP A 779 7.19 10.78 -16.47
CA ASP A 779 7.64 10.90 -17.87
C ASP A 779 6.69 11.77 -18.71
N TRP A 780 5.38 11.61 -18.51
CA TRP A 780 4.38 12.44 -19.20
C TRP A 780 4.41 13.89 -18.71
N VAL A 781 4.45 14.12 -17.39
CA VAL A 781 4.49 15.46 -16.78
C VAL A 781 5.71 16.23 -17.27
N VAL A 782 6.91 15.63 -17.22
CA VAL A 782 8.16 16.25 -17.70
C VAL A 782 7.99 16.75 -19.13
N ARG A 783 7.49 15.91 -20.03
CA ARG A 783 7.30 16.29 -21.45
C ARG A 783 6.29 17.42 -21.62
N GLN A 784 5.19 17.39 -20.89
CA GLN A 784 4.18 18.45 -20.97
C GLN A 784 4.71 19.77 -20.43
N VAL A 785 5.40 19.76 -19.29
CA VAL A 785 6.02 20.96 -18.70
C VAL A 785 7.09 21.51 -19.63
N CYS A 786 7.97 20.66 -20.16
CA CYS A 786 8.97 21.06 -21.15
C CYS A 786 8.32 21.71 -22.39
N SER A 787 7.26 21.11 -22.91
CA SER A 787 6.55 21.68 -24.06
C SER A 787 5.87 23.01 -23.73
N GLN A 788 5.32 23.17 -22.52
CA GLN A 788 4.73 24.43 -22.09
C GLN A 788 5.79 25.51 -21.90
N ALA A 789 6.93 25.16 -21.29
CA ALA A 789 8.08 26.06 -21.12
C ALA A 789 8.55 26.58 -22.48
N LEU A 790 8.72 25.70 -23.48
CA LEU A 790 9.09 26.10 -24.84
C LEU A 790 8.04 27.01 -25.50
N ALA A 791 6.75 26.76 -25.26
CA ALA A 791 5.68 27.60 -25.78
C ALA A 791 5.74 29.01 -25.19
N TRP A 792 5.91 29.13 -23.87
CA TRP A 792 6.06 30.42 -23.20
C TRP A 792 7.37 31.14 -23.56
N GLU A 793 8.46 30.40 -23.76
CA GLU A 793 9.73 30.93 -24.25
C GLU A 793 9.57 31.56 -25.65
N LYS A 794 8.90 30.85 -26.58
CA LYS A 794 8.63 31.37 -27.92
C LYS A 794 7.72 32.59 -27.96
N MET A 795 6.91 32.79 -26.92
CA MET A 795 6.07 33.99 -26.76
C MET A 795 6.85 35.18 -26.19
N ASN A 796 8.17 35.05 -25.97
CA ASN A 796 9.02 36.06 -25.31
C ASN A 796 8.50 36.48 -23.92
N LEU A 797 7.81 35.58 -23.21
CA LEU A 797 7.49 35.79 -21.81
C LEU A 797 8.80 35.69 -21.01
N ARG A 798 8.95 36.52 -19.97
CA ARG A 798 10.13 36.44 -19.10
C ARG A 798 10.21 35.03 -18.49
N PRO A 799 11.41 34.46 -18.35
CA PRO A 799 11.56 33.13 -17.78
C PRO A 799 11.03 33.12 -16.35
N ALA A 800 9.88 32.46 -16.18
CA ALA A 800 9.34 32.07 -14.91
C ALA A 800 9.64 30.57 -14.79
N LYS A 801 10.55 30.18 -13.90
CA LYS A 801 10.93 28.77 -13.73
C LYS A 801 9.69 27.93 -13.47
N ILE A 802 9.51 26.84 -14.22
CA ILE A 802 8.45 25.87 -13.98
C ILE A 802 9.01 24.71 -13.17
N SER A 803 8.54 24.58 -11.94
CA SER A 803 8.94 23.50 -11.05
C SER A 803 8.29 22.17 -11.41
N ILE A 804 9.06 21.08 -11.40
CA ILE A 804 8.60 19.70 -11.61
C ILE A 804 8.92 18.88 -10.36
N ASN A 805 7.90 18.28 -9.76
CA ASN A 805 7.99 17.42 -8.59
C ASN A 805 8.50 16.00 -8.94
N LEU A 806 9.47 15.47 -8.18
CA LEU A 806 9.95 14.09 -8.29
C LEU A 806 9.67 13.26 -7.04
N SER A 807 9.32 11.99 -7.23
CA SER A 807 9.01 11.07 -6.12
C SER A 807 10.22 10.31 -5.59
N VAL A 808 10.04 9.65 -4.44
CA VAL A 808 11.07 8.91 -3.71
C VAL A 808 11.73 7.82 -4.57
N ASN A 809 10.91 7.00 -5.22
CA ASN A 809 11.38 5.86 -6.02
C ASN A 809 12.10 6.28 -7.30
N GLN A 810 11.98 7.55 -7.68
CA GLN A 810 12.46 8.10 -8.95
C GLN A 810 13.89 8.60 -8.85
N ILE A 811 14.22 9.25 -7.74
CA ILE A 811 15.59 9.70 -7.47
C ILE A 811 16.53 8.53 -7.25
N GLN A 812 16.05 7.37 -6.79
CA GLN A 812 16.90 6.18 -6.69
C GLN A 812 17.23 5.54 -8.05
N GLN A 813 16.51 5.89 -9.12
CA GLN A 813 16.71 5.31 -10.45
C GLN A 813 17.56 6.24 -11.33
N GLN A 814 18.88 5.97 -11.42
CA GLN A 814 19.79 6.72 -12.32
C GLN A 814 19.27 6.83 -13.77
N SER A 815 18.58 5.78 -14.24
CA SER A 815 18.01 5.75 -15.59
C SER A 815 16.93 6.83 -15.85
N LEU A 816 16.25 7.35 -14.83
CA LEU A 816 15.19 8.36 -15.00
C LEU A 816 15.78 9.75 -15.22
N VAL A 817 16.80 10.13 -14.45
CA VAL A 817 17.48 11.42 -14.62
C VAL A 817 18.07 11.51 -16.04
N GLU A 818 18.72 10.44 -16.51
CA GLU A 818 19.22 10.36 -17.89
C GLU A 818 18.10 10.50 -18.95
N ARG A 819 16.91 9.93 -18.70
CA ARG A 819 15.76 10.06 -19.61
C ARG A 819 15.20 11.49 -19.61
N MET A 820 15.07 12.10 -18.44
CA MET A 820 14.57 13.46 -18.29
C MET A 820 15.50 14.45 -18.99
N LEU A 821 16.80 14.39 -18.72
CA LEU A 821 17.80 15.25 -19.37
C LEU A 821 17.78 15.07 -20.89
N ARG A 822 17.62 13.83 -21.37
CA ARG A 822 17.46 13.54 -22.80
C ARG A 822 16.18 14.12 -23.38
N ASP A 823 15.06 14.05 -22.67
CA ASP A 823 13.78 14.61 -23.13
C ASP A 823 13.84 16.15 -23.17
N ILE A 824 14.48 16.80 -22.20
CA ILE A 824 14.73 18.25 -22.18
C ILE A 824 15.58 18.66 -23.39
N ASP A 825 16.69 17.95 -23.63
CA ASP A 825 17.60 18.20 -24.76
C ASP A 825 16.90 17.98 -26.11
N ASN A 826 16.18 16.87 -26.27
CA ASN A 826 15.44 16.56 -27.50
C ASN A 826 14.35 17.59 -27.85
N LEU A 827 13.70 18.17 -26.83
CA LEU A 827 12.67 19.20 -27.02
C LEU A 827 13.28 20.59 -27.26
N GLY A 828 14.57 20.78 -26.97
CA GLY A 828 15.28 22.04 -27.13
C GLY A 828 14.82 23.12 -26.15
N VAL A 829 14.37 22.73 -24.95
CA VAL A 829 13.99 23.67 -23.90
C VAL A 829 15.24 24.23 -23.23
N THR A 830 15.32 25.55 -23.07
CA THR A 830 16.41 26.16 -22.31
C THR A 830 16.31 25.74 -20.83
N PRO A 831 17.34 25.09 -20.24
CA PRO A 831 17.28 24.53 -18.87
C PRO A 831 16.89 25.55 -17.77
N ASN A 832 17.21 26.83 -17.97
CA ASN A 832 16.84 27.91 -17.04
C ASN A 832 15.32 28.09 -16.84
N TRP A 833 14.48 27.50 -17.70
CA TRP A 833 13.02 27.49 -17.52
C TRP A 833 12.53 26.42 -16.55
N LEU A 834 13.39 25.52 -16.08
CA LEU A 834 12.98 24.35 -15.32
C LEU A 834 13.66 24.32 -13.94
N GLU A 835 12.87 23.98 -12.93
CA GLU A 835 13.33 23.70 -11.57
C GLU A 835 12.83 22.31 -11.15
N ILE A 836 13.67 21.53 -10.49
CA ILE A 836 13.32 20.20 -10.01
C ILE A 836 13.09 20.27 -8.51
N GLU A 837 11.94 19.79 -8.05
CA GLU A 837 11.57 19.77 -6.65
C GLU A 837 11.70 18.36 -6.08
N ILE A 838 12.40 18.27 -4.95
CA ILE A 838 12.75 17.02 -4.29
C ILE A 838 12.38 17.13 -2.81
N LYS A 839 11.52 16.23 -2.33
CA LYS A 839 11.14 16.18 -0.92
C LYS A 839 12.33 15.86 -0.02
N GLU A 840 12.41 16.53 1.13
CA GLU A 840 13.40 16.29 2.18
C GLU A 840 13.53 14.81 2.56
N SER A 841 12.40 14.16 2.83
CA SER A 841 12.34 12.75 3.19
C SER A 841 12.96 11.82 2.14
N THR A 842 12.97 12.22 0.86
CA THR A 842 13.63 11.46 -0.22
C THR A 842 15.14 11.56 -0.14
N ILE A 843 15.65 12.76 0.14
CA ILE A 843 17.10 13.02 0.27
C ILE A 843 17.64 12.24 1.47
N MET A 844 16.91 12.26 2.59
CA MET A 844 17.35 11.62 3.83
C MET A 844 17.47 10.09 3.76
N GLN A 845 16.81 9.43 2.80
CA GLN A 845 16.99 7.99 2.61
C GLN A 845 18.39 7.62 2.14
N ASN A 846 19.00 8.46 1.29
CA ASN A 846 20.35 8.26 0.80
C ASN A 846 20.94 9.59 0.30
N ILE A 847 21.55 10.34 1.23
CA ILE A 847 22.05 11.68 0.95
C ILE A 847 23.17 11.69 -0.09
N ASP A 848 24.12 10.75 -0.02
CA ASP A 848 25.25 10.69 -0.96
C ASP A 848 24.77 10.50 -2.40
N HIS A 849 23.75 9.65 -2.59
CA HIS A 849 23.14 9.44 -3.89
C HIS A 849 22.35 10.66 -4.37
N ALA A 850 21.59 11.30 -3.47
CA ALA A 850 20.85 12.51 -3.79
C ALA A 850 21.78 13.65 -4.21
N VAL A 851 22.90 13.88 -3.49
CA VAL A 851 23.92 14.88 -3.83
C VAL A 851 24.44 14.65 -5.25
N ASN A 852 24.80 13.42 -5.60
CA ASN A 852 25.29 13.09 -6.95
C ASN A 852 24.26 13.42 -8.05
N ILE A 853 22.98 13.11 -7.81
CA ILE A 853 21.91 13.44 -8.77
C ILE A 853 21.69 14.94 -8.89
N ILE A 854 21.67 15.66 -7.78
CA ILE A 854 21.51 17.12 -7.77
C ILE A 854 22.67 17.76 -8.53
N ASP A 855 23.90 17.28 -8.36
CA ASP A 855 25.06 17.74 -9.13
C ASP A 855 24.92 17.48 -10.64
N GLN A 856 24.38 16.33 -11.04
CA GLN A 856 24.09 16.04 -12.45
C GLN A 856 23.04 16.97 -13.04
N LEU A 857 21.97 17.26 -12.29
CA LEU A 857 20.91 18.19 -12.70
C LEU A 857 21.46 19.63 -12.84
N ASN A 858 22.26 20.06 -11.87
CA ASN A 858 22.95 21.35 -11.90
C ASN A 858 23.93 21.45 -13.08
N ALA A 859 24.69 20.40 -13.36
CA ALA A 859 25.61 20.35 -14.51
C ALA A 859 24.89 20.44 -15.86
N ALA A 860 23.63 20.00 -15.92
CA ALA A 860 22.75 20.18 -17.07
C ALA A 860 22.08 21.57 -17.14
N GLY A 861 22.34 22.45 -16.17
CA GLY A 861 21.79 23.81 -16.12
C GLY A 861 20.39 23.92 -15.49
N LEU A 862 19.90 22.85 -14.86
CA LEU A 862 18.62 22.86 -14.13
C LEU A 862 18.82 23.40 -12.71
N SER A 863 17.81 24.10 -12.18
CA SER A 863 17.78 24.43 -10.76
C SER A 863 17.14 23.31 -9.94
N VAL A 864 17.52 23.17 -8.68
CA VAL A 864 16.94 22.21 -7.75
C VAL A 864 16.48 22.91 -6.48
N ALA A 865 15.25 22.59 -6.05
CA ALA A 865 14.69 22.99 -4.78
C ALA A 865 14.40 21.79 -3.89
N ILE A 866 14.62 21.96 -2.58
CA ILE A 866 14.27 20.98 -1.56
C ILE A 866 12.91 21.35 -0.99
N ASP A 867 11.99 20.41 -1.00
CA ASP A 867 10.58 20.57 -0.65
C ASP A 867 10.21 19.92 0.70
N ASP A 868 9.07 20.30 1.28
CA ASP A 868 8.53 19.85 2.56
C ASP A 868 9.46 20.09 3.80
N ILE A 869 10.08 21.27 3.93
CA ILE A 869 10.93 21.58 5.10
C ILE A 869 10.13 22.07 6.31
N ASN A 870 10.32 21.36 7.42
CA ASN A 870 9.70 21.58 8.73
C ASN A 870 10.76 21.98 9.79
N SER A 871 10.32 22.27 11.01
CA SER A 871 11.21 22.66 12.13
C SER A 871 12.21 21.56 12.48
N ASP A 872 11.77 20.31 12.39
CA ASP A 872 12.51 19.12 12.82
C ASP A 872 13.21 18.42 11.65
N SER A 873 13.25 19.05 10.48
CA SER A 873 13.87 18.45 9.29
C SER A 873 15.38 18.27 9.50
N PRO A 874 15.89 17.03 9.59
CA PRO A 874 17.32 16.76 9.82
C PRO A 874 18.22 17.33 8.73
N ILE A 875 17.69 17.56 7.53
CA ILE A 875 18.41 18.17 6.41
C ILE A 875 18.93 19.59 6.72
N LEU A 876 18.32 20.29 7.69
CA LEU A 876 18.76 21.63 8.11
C LEU A 876 20.17 21.64 8.69
N GLU A 877 20.65 20.52 9.24
CA GLU A 877 22.03 20.37 9.73
C GLU A 877 23.03 20.05 8.61
N GLN A 878 22.54 19.70 7.43
CA GLN A 878 23.33 19.22 6.30
C GLN A 878 23.20 20.11 5.05
N LEU A 879 22.70 21.34 5.21
CA LEU A 879 22.53 22.29 4.09
C LEU A 879 23.84 22.61 3.36
N ASP A 880 24.98 22.56 4.05
CA ASP A 880 26.30 22.79 3.47
C ASP A 880 26.68 21.76 2.41
N SER A 881 26.28 20.49 2.58
CA SER A 881 26.65 19.41 1.67
C SER A 881 25.70 19.27 0.48
N LEU A 882 24.59 20.01 0.46
CA LEU A 882 23.55 19.87 -0.55
C LEU A 882 23.66 20.96 -1.63
N PRO A 883 23.90 20.58 -2.90
CA PRO A 883 24.08 21.54 -3.99
C PRO A 883 22.75 22.10 -4.55
N ALA A 884 21.64 22.01 -3.81
CA ALA A 884 20.38 22.65 -4.18
C ALA A 884 20.44 24.18 -4.01
N GLN A 885 19.67 24.95 -4.79
CA GLN A 885 19.67 26.42 -4.71
C GLN A 885 18.51 26.98 -3.89
N THR A 886 17.41 26.24 -3.79
CA THR A 886 16.19 26.70 -3.14
C THR A 886 15.72 25.75 -2.06
N ILE A 887 15.21 26.31 -0.97
CA ILE A 887 14.57 25.61 0.13
C ILE A 887 13.11 26.05 0.18
N LYS A 888 12.16 25.12 0.20
CA LYS A 888 10.74 25.41 0.33
C LYS A 888 10.26 25.01 1.73
N ILE A 889 9.72 25.98 2.47
CA ILE A 889 9.16 25.77 3.81
C ILE A 889 7.74 25.25 3.64
N ASP A 890 7.45 24.11 4.28
CA ASP A 890 6.16 23.45 4.17
C ASP A 890 5.01 24.34 4.64
N ARG A 891 3.88 24.21 3.95
CA ARG A 891 2.66 24.95 4.25
C ARG A 891 2.15 24.77 5.68
N ALA A 892 2.41 23.63 6.35
CA ALA A 892 1.93 23.39 7.70
C ALA A 892 2.55 24.38 8.71
N LEU A 893 3.83 24.72 8.53
CA LEU A 893 4.47 25.76 9.33
C LEU A 893 3.89 27.14 9.01
N ILE A 894 3.79 27.49 7.73
CA ILE A 894 3.33 28.81 7.27
C ILE A 894 1.90 29.10 7.70
N ARG A 895 1.01 28.09 7.67
CA ARG A 895 -0.41 28.25 7.99
C ARG A 895 -0.67 28.69 9.44
N THR A 896 0.27 28.44 10.36
CA THR A 896 0.14 28.84 11.78
C THR A 896 0.72 30.23 12.09
N LEU A 897 1.35 30.89 11.11
CA LEU A 897 1.96 32.20 11.29
C LEU A 897 0.91 33.32 11.31
N PRO A 898 1.12 34.40 12.11
CA PRO A 898 2.17 34.58 13.11
C PRO A 898 1.75 34.12 14.53
N ILE A 899 0.60 33.47 14.69
CA ILE A 899 -0.08 33.25 15.98
C ILE A 899 0.68 32.27 16.88
N ASN A 900 1.27 31.22 16.32
CA ASN A 900 2.08 30.28 17.07
C ASN A 900 3.55 30.76 17.13
N ASN A 901 3.99 31.17 18.32
CA ASN A 901 5.34 31.67 18.57
C ASN A 901 6.43 30.61 18.29
N GLU A 902 6.18 29.33 18.56
CA GLU A 902 7.16 28.27 18.29
C GLU A 902 7.36 28.08 16.79
N ASN A 903 6.28 27.97 16.03
CA ASN A 903 6.36 27.85 14.56
C ASN A 903 6.93 29.11 13.91
N ALA A 904 6.60 30.30 14.42
CA ALA A 904 7.20 31.56 13.99
C ALA A 904 8.72 31.56 14.21
N ASN A 905 9.20 31.15 15.39
CA ASN A 905 10.63 31.03 15.68
C ASN A 905 11.32 29.99 14.78
N SER A 906 10.66 28.87 14.51
CA SER A 906 11.16 27.84 13.59
C SER A 906 11.32 28.35 12.18
N VAL A 907 10.30 29.05 11.63
CA VAL A 907 10.37 29.66 10.28
C VAL A 907 11.50 30.69 10.20
N ILE A 908 11.67 31.53 11.23
CA ILE A 908 12.78 32.50 11.32
C ILE A 908 14.13 31.78 11.32
N SER A 909 14.24 30.69 12.08
CA SER A 909 15.46 29.88 12.16
C SER A 909 15.81 29.25 10.80
N ILE A 910 14.82 28.68 10.11
CA ILE A 910 14.98 28.08 8.78
C ILE A 910 15.46 29.12 7.78
N ILE A 911 14.83 30.30 7.73
CA ILE A 911 15.22 31.39 6.82
C ILE A 911 16.68 31.79 7.07
N LYS A 912 17.04 32.04 8.33
CA LYS A 912 18.41 32.45 8.70
C LYS A 912 19.45 31.39 8.35
N LYS A 913 19.18 30.11 8.62
CA LYS A 913 20.08 29.01 8.27
C LYS A 913 20.25 28.90 6.76
N ALA A 914 19.16 28.88 5.99
CA ALA A 914 19.21 28.81 4.54
C ALA A 914 20.05 29.97 3.93
N HIS A 915 19.83 31.21 4.40
CA HIS A 915 20.60 32.37 3.97
C HIS A 915 22.08 32.30 4.35
N ALA A 916 22.42 31.78 5.53
CA ALA A 916 23.81 31.58 5.94
C ALA A 916 24.57 30.63 5.00
N HIS A 917 23.86 29.69 4.37
CA HIS A 917 24.38 28.76 3.37
C HIS A 917 24.13 29.20 1.92
N GLY A 918 23.75 30.47 1.70
CA GLY A 918 23.56 31.06 0.37
C GLY A 918 22.38 30.47 -0.41
N LYS A 919 21.39 29.87 0.27
CA LYS A 919 20.19 29.28 -0.34
C LYS A 919 19.04 30.29 -0.38
N VAL A 920 18.23 30.22 -1.42
CA VAL A 920 16.99 31.01 -1.56
C VAL A 920 15.84 30.30 -0.85
N VAL A 921 14.98 31.03 -0.16
CA VAL A 921 13.86 30.46 0.60
C VAL A 921 12.52 30.79 -0.05
N THR A 922 11.70 29.77 -0.27
CA THR A 922 10.31 29.91 -0.70
C THR A 922 9.38 29.47 0.44
N ALA A 923 8.45 30.31 0.86
CA ALA A 923 7.41 29.92 1.82
C ALA A 923 6.13 29.50 1.08
N GLU A 924 5.61 28.32 1.38
CA GLU A 924 4.42 27.76 0.74
C GLU A 924 3.15 27.93 1.56
N GLY A 925 1.99 27.91 0.90
CA GLY A 925 0.71 28.02 1.59
C GLY A 925 0.45 29.39 2.19
N VAL A 926 0.97 30.47 1.58
CA VAL A 926 0.62 31.84 1.99
C VAL A 926 -0.82 32.16 1.56
N GLU A 927 -1.68 32.38 2.53
CA GLU A 927 -3.13 32.56 2.35
C GLU A 927 -3.64 33.91 2.87
N SER A 928 -2.86 34.60 3.72
CA SER A 928 -3.25 35.88 4.32
C SER A 928 -2.16 36.95 4.26
N GLU A 929 -2.58 38.22 4.35
CA GLU A 929 -1.69 39.38 4.41
C GLU A 929 -0.79 39.35 5.67
N ASN A 930 -1.31 38.88 6.80
CA ASN A 930 -0.53 38.76 8.04
C ASN A 930 0.67 37.79 7.89
N GLN A 931 0.48 36.65 7.21
CA GLN A 931 1.56 35.71 6.91
C GLN A 931 2.59 36.37 5.98
N LEU A 932 2.11 37.09 4.96
CA LEU A 932 2.96 37.80 4.02
C LEU A 932 3.84 38.85 4.71
N ASP A 933 3.26 39.65 5.60
CA ASP A 933 3.98 40.70 6.34
C ASP A 933 4.99 40.13 7.33
N PHE A 934 4.65 39.01 7.99
CA PHE A 934 5.59 38.27 8.82
C PHE A 934 6.80 37.78 7.99
N LEU A 935 6.54 37.18 6.83
CA LEU A 935 7.59 36.68 5.94
C LEU A 935 8.44 37.83 5.38
N LYS A 936 7.84 38.97 5.04
CA LYS A 936 8.56 40.18 4.61
C LYS A 936 9.48 40.72 5.69
N THR A 937 8.97 40.82 6.93
CA THR A 937 9.73 41.30 8.08
C THR A 937 10.95 40.43 8.36
N ASN A 938 10.79 39.12 8.18
CA ASN A 938 11.85 38.13 8.37
C ASN A 938 12.68 37.85 7.12
N ARG A 939 12.52 38.66 6.06
CA ARG A 939 13.30 38.64 4.82
C ARG A 939 13.22 37.32 4.02
N CYS A 940 12.08 36.63 4.05
CA CYS A 940 11.87 35.51 3.13
C CYS A 940 11.99 36.00 1.67
N ASP A 941 12.59 35.19 0.79
CA ASP A 941 12.88 35.63 -0.59
C ASP A 941 11.65 35.52 -1.48
N ASN A 942 10.98 34.36 -1.44
CA ASN A 942 9.91 33.98 -2.34
C ASN A 942 8.70 33.45 -1.58
N VAL A 943 7.52 33.56 -2.19
CA VAL A 943 6.27 33.07 -1.61
C VAL A 943 5.38 32.41 -2.66
N GLN A 944 4.60 31.43 -2.20
CA GLN A 944 3.61 30.73 -2.99
C GLN A 944 2.37 30.45 -2.12
N GLY A 945 1.18 30.64 -2.67
CA GLY A 945 -0.05 30.30 -1.97
C GLY A 945 -1.29 30.98 -2.55
N PHE A 946 -2.46 30.66 -1.99
CA PHE A 946 -3.74 31.11 -2.51
C PHE A 946 -4.01 32.60 -2.31
N TYR A 947 -3.22 33.28 -1.48
CA TYR A 947 -3.24 34.75 -1.39
C TYR A 947 -3.00 35.40 -2.76
N PHE A 948 -2.13 34.80 -3.59
CA PHE A 948 -1.82 35.31 -4.92
C PHE A 948 -2.67 34.66 -6.00
N SER A 949 -2.62 33.34 -6.08
CA SER A 949 -3.40 32.58 -7.06
C SER A 949 -3.63 31.16 -6.57
N LYS A 950 -4.81 30.63 -6.88
CA LYS A 950 -5.01 29.19 -6.94
C LYS A 950 -4.22 28.62 -8.14
N PRO A 951 -3.97 27.30 -8.20
CA PRO A 951 -3.42 26.68 -9.41
C PRO A 951 -4.30 27.00 -10.62
N LEU A 952 -3.70 27.44 -11.71
CA LEU A 952 -4.36 27.94 -12.92
C LEU A 952 -4.16 26.98 -14.09
N ALA A 953 -5.11 26.93 -15.03
CA ALA A 953 -4.87 26.27 -16.31
C ALA A 953 -3.78 27.02 -17.11
N ALA A 954 -3.13 26.34 -18.07
CA ALA A 954 -2.03 26.92 -18.86
C ALA A 954 -2.37 28.29 -19.49
N ALA A 955 -3.57 28.41 -20.08
CA ALA A 955 -4.04 29.65 -20.70
C ALA A 955 -4.23 30.79 -19.68
N ASP A 956 -4.73 30.47 -18.49
CA ASP A 956 -4.91 31.45 -17.42
C ASP A 956 -3.57 31.87 -16.83
N ALA A 957 -2.62 30.94 -16.65
CA ALA A 957 -1.26 31.23 -16.23
C ALA A 957 -0.51 32.08 -17.27
N GLU A 958 -0.72 31.82 -18.56
CA GLU A 958 -0.19 32.64 -19.66
C GLU A 958 -0.75 34.06 -19.63
N ASN A 959 -2.06 34.22 -19.42
CA ASN A 959 -2.68 35.53 -19.24
C ASN A 959 -2.15 36.25 -17.99
N PHE A 960 -1.88 35.50 -16.92
CA PHE A 960 -1.29 36.02 -15.70
C PHE A 960 0.15 36.51 -15.90
N LEU A 961 0.93 35.83 -16.76
CA LEU A 961 2.24 36.30 -17.20
C LEU A 961 2.15 37.55 -18.10
N LYS A 962 1.18 37.59 -19.02
CA LYS A 962 0.97 38.71 -19.96
C LYS A 962 0.45 39.98 -19.29
N SER A 963 -0.34 39.87 -18.23
CA SER A 963 -0.87 41.04 -17.52
C SER A 963 0.23 41.87 -16.85
N LEU A 964 1.38 41.26 -16.52
CA LEU A 964 2.57 41.95 -16.04
C LEU A 964 3.45 42.53 -17.16
N SER A 965 3.47 41.94 -18.36
CA SER A 965 4.30 42.46 -19.47
C SER A 965 3.78 43.79 -20.04
N TRP A 966 2.48 44.07 -19.90
CA TRP A 966 1.88 45.36 -20.28
C TRP A 966 2.41 46.56 -19.46
N PHE A 967 2.92 46.34 -18.25
CA PHE A 967 3.37 47.42 -17.36
C PHE A 967 4.82 47.88 -17.64
N LEU A 968 5.61 47.11 -18.40
CA LEU A 968 7.03 47.38 -18.62
C LEU A 968 7.37 47.92 -20.02
N ASP A 969 6.38 48.07 -20.91
CA ASP A 969 6.55 48.65 -22.26
C ASP A 969 6.24 50.16 -22.34
N LYS A 970 6.13 50.85 -21.19
CA LYS A 970 6.15 52.32 -21.13
C LYS A 970 7.38 52.79 -20.36
N ASN A 971 8.52 52.79 -21.05
CA ASN A 971 9.62 53.75 -20.84
C ASN A 971 10.59 53.61 -22.05
N ASP A 972 10.20 54.25 -23.15
CA ASP A 972 11.14 55.03 -23.97
C ASP A 972 11.46 56.35 -23.25
#